data_AF-A0A1V8SQ95-F1
#
_entry.id   AF-A0A1V8SQ95-F1
#
_cell.length_a   1.000
_cell.length_b   1.000
_cell.length_c   1.000
_cell.angle_alpha   90.00
_cell.angle_beta   90.00
_cell.angle_gamma   90.00
#
_symmetry.space_group_name_H-M   'P 1'
#
loop_
_entity.id
_entity.type
_entity.pdbx_description
1 polymer ?
#
loop_
_entity_poly.entity_id
_entity_poly.type
_entity_poly.pdbx_seq_one_letter_code
_entity_poly.pdbx_strand_id
1 'polypeptide(L)'
;MFQYTLPLGSVAVPSYTTNVNGVPVEYYEITIEAFQAQMYPDLGPANFVGYNGTVPGPTFMIKRGTETVVRFLNKGTVSAAVHLHGSYTHAAWDGWAADEMEVGQWKDYYYPNSENARSIWYHDHADGHTAPDAYYGQSGIYIIYDPEEDALGLPSGKYDVPLAISDKMYQSNGDLADPTGNRMSFWGDIIHVNNQPWPFLATEPRKYRLRVYDMSLSRPYDLYFVAPDGSWLDFVVIGSDSGLFGGPVKTNDLTIAPGERYEIVVDFGKFAGQNITLGNKMAQQQVQEFQNTDKVMLFQVGENVSDSSNNGDVPSVLNPNIQWPEKRTTVDHVFNFQMGGDDMWTINGIDFNNVNNRVLARPPQGTVELWEVRHTGGPAIHPVHIHLVNLQVVSRSGGSRGLLPYETAGLKDVVLLEPGEIVQVLAYYGPWNGLYMFHCHNLIHEDHAMMDVFNVTLLTEMGYDYNSTTSYADPKDTRFIATDYNEDAFSDESVASAVNALANLNAYAPVNSIIAAQEAHYATAGYNGESATGAPSQTAAPESSGYGFATSTTAEFASGFTTMATPVMARPTWGGQGGNQRNRGGNSNVPTGRPRMPPEHNTIATPSTTHPPLHAHHLYRYLRYHPPHRRHVDLTTIPISPDGTDSKPQHDSVNGAGSDNIVTVFDDPENFNVKHQLQNKWTLWFTKPPSGKQDWNELLKEVITFESVEEFWGIYNNITPASELAQKSDYHLFKTGVRPEWEDVQNKHGGRWAYTFKNSKANDEVWLHLMLAAIGETLEDDDDNEVMGVNVNIRKAFWRVGLWTRTAGQSPKGKAAEGADPKESQKRLERLGKAFKEVLQLPAQDMVEFAGHAESAHTGSSRAKAKYSL
;
A
#
# COMPACT_ATOMS: atom_id res chain seq x y z
N MET A 1 -16.74 -30.30 -18.10
CA MET A 1 -15.51 -29.65 -18.59
C MET A 1 -15.48 -29.72 -20.11
N PHE A 2 -15.03 -28.66 -20.77
CA PHE A 2 -14.86 -28.57 -22.23
C PHE A 2 -16.13 -28.86 -23.05
N GLN A 3 -17.30 -28.54 -22.48
CA GLN A 3 -18.61 -28.76 -23.13
C GLN A 3 -19.21 -27.47 -23.69
N TYR A 4 -18.75 -26.32 -23.22
CA TYR A 4 -19.27 -25.00 -23.59
C TYR A 4 -18.21 -24.22 -24.35
N THR A 5 -18.65 -23.50 -25.37
CA THR A 5 -17.79 -22.65 -26.19
C THR A 5 -17.22 -21.51 -25.36
N LEU A 6 -15.98 -21.11 -25.63
CA LEU A 6 -15.40 -19.87 -25.13
C LEU A 6 -16.29 -18.69 -25.56
N PRO A 7 -16.89 -17.93 -24.63
CA PRO A 7 -17.59 -16.72 -25.00
C PRO A 7 -16.58 -15.63 -25.39
N LEU A 8 -16.93 -14.85 -26.40
CA LEU A 8 -16.24 -13.62 -26.75
C LEU A 8 -17.16 -12.48 -26.31
N GLY A 9 -16.67 -11.59 -25.44
CA GLY A 9 -17.44 -10.45 -24.94
C GLY A 9 -17.92 -9.55 -26.09
N SER A 10 -18.96 -8.77 -25.83
CA SER A 10 -19.37 -7.72 -26.78
C SER A 10 -18.29 -6.65 -26.87
N VAL A 11 -18.12 -6.07 -28.06
CA VAL A 11 -17.28 -4.88 -28.23
C VAL A 11 -18.09 -3.67 -27.76
N ALA A 12 -17.48 -2.82 -26.93
CA ALA A 12 -18.06 -1.56 -26.50
C ALA A 12 -18.32 -0.66 -27.72
N VAL A 13 -19.49 -0.02 -27.77
CA VAL A 13 -19.88 0.89 -28.85
C VAL A 13 -20.02 2.30 -28.27
N PRO A 14 -19.36 3.32 -28.86
CA PRO A 14 -19.48 4.68 -28.34
C PRO A 14 -20.89 5.20 -28.58
N SER A 15 -21.48 5.83 -27.56
CA SER A 15 -22.77 6.51 -27.64
C SER A 15 -22.65 7.85 -28.35
N TYR A 16 -21.47 8.48 -28.30
CA TYR A 16 -21.20 9.76 -28.93
C TYR A 16 -19.75 9.83 -29.42
N THR A 17 -19.52 10.46 -30.57
CA THR A 17 -18.19 10.63 -31.15
C THR A 17 -18.04 12.06 -31.65
N THR A 18 -16.91 12.70 -31.39
CA THR A 18 -16.62 14.05 -31.86
C THR A 18 -15.14 14.22 -32.17
N ASN A 19 -14.77 15.39 -32.69
CA ASN A 19 -13.39 15.80 -32.84
C ASN A 19 -13.22 17.18 -32.20
N VAL A 20 -12.32 17.28 -31.23
CA VAL A 20 -12.02 18.52 -30.50
C VAL A 20 -10.55 18.83 -30.69
N ASN A 21 -10.24 20.03 -31.19
CA ASN A 21 -8.87 20.48 -31.45
C ASN A 21 -8.03 19.53 -32.35
N GLY A 22 -8.68 18.78 -33.25
CA GLY A 22 -8.03 17.81 -34.13
C GLY A 22 -7.91 16.40 -33.53
N VAL A 23 -8.25 16.21 -32.27
CA VAL A 23 -8.21 14.92 -31.57
C VAL A 23 -9.59 14.26 -31.63
N PRO A 24 -9.71 13.01 -32.12
CA PRO A 24 -10.95 12.27 -32.05
C PRO A 24 -11.24 11.87 -30.61
N VAL A 25 -12.48 12.07 -30.18
CA VAL A 25 -12.96 11.73 -28.83
C VAL A 25 -14.19 10.83 -28.94
N GLU A 26 -14.17 9.71 -28.25
CA GLU A 26 -15.28 8.76 -28.17
C GLU A 26 -15.84 8.71 -26.74
N TYR A 27 -17.15 8.77 -26.60
CA TYR A 27 -17.85 8.71 -25.32
C TYR A 27 -18.65 7.42 -25.18
N TYR A 28 -18.53 6.80 -24.01
CA TYR A 28 -19.15 5.53 -23.67
C TYR A 28 -19.93 5.63 -22.36
N GLU A 29 -20.99 4.85 -22.25
CA GLU A 29 -21.77 4.70 -21.02
C GLU A 29 -21.71 3.26 -20.56
N ILE A 30 -21.27 3.06 -19.33
CA ILE A 30 -21.17 1.76 -18.68
C ILE A 30 -21.95 1.81 -17.38
N THR A 31 -22.86 0.85 -17.18
CA THR A 31 -23.61 0.71 -15.93
C THR A 31 -23.05 -0.46 -15.14
N ILE A 32 -22.66 -0.24 -13.89
CA ILE A 32 -22.37 -1.31 -12.94
C ILE A 32 -23.71 -1.81 -12.42
N GLU A 33 -24.07 -3.07 -12.65
CA GLU A 33 -25.35 -3.60 -12.21
C GLU A 33 -25.30 -5.10 -11.88
N ALA A 34 -26.20 -5.50 -10.98
CA ALA A 34 -26.37 -6.89 -10.60
C ALA A 34 -27.10 -7.68 -11.70
N PHE A 35 -26.66 -8.91 -11.95
CA PHE A 35 -27.29 -9.82 -12.88
C PHE A 35 -27.07 -11.28 -12.45
N GLN A 36 -27.75 -12.21 -13.12
CA GLN A 36 -27.64 -13.64 -12.86
C GLN A 36 -27.18 -14.39 -14.11
N ALA A 37 -26.29 -15.36 -13.94
CA ALA A 37 -25.85 -16.25 -15.03
C ALA A 37 -25.92 -17.72 -14.62
N GLN A 38 -26.39 -18.56 -15.53
CA GLN A 38 -26.49 -20.00 -15.33
C GLN A 38 -25.14 -20.67 -15.61
N MET A 39 -24.36 -20.93 -14.56
CA MET A 39 -23.00 -21.48 -14.68
C MET A 39 -22.98 -23.00 -14.71
N TYR A 40 -23.78 -23.63 -13.84
CA TYR A 40 -23.95 -25.09 -13.79
C TYR A 40 -25.35 -25.45 -14.29
N PRO A 41 -25.51 -26.28 -15.33
CA PRO A 41 -26.82 -26.53 -15.95
C PRO A 41 -27.88 -27.10 -15.01
N ASP A 42 -27.44 -27.86 -14.01
CA ASP A 42 -28.31 -28.62 -13.10
C ASP A 42 -28.45 -27.97 -11.70
N LEU A 43 -27.89 -26.77 -11.50
CA LEU A 43 -27.96 -26.00 -10.25
C LEU A 43 -28.69 -24.67 -10.45
N GLY A 44 -28.81 -23.84 -9.41
CA GLY A 44 -29.30 -22.47 -9.53
C GLY A 44 -28.32 -21.55 -10.28
N PRO A 45 -28.79 -20.36 -10.72
CA PRO A 45 -27.91 -19.37 -11.29
C PRO A 45 -27.00 -18.73 -10.23
N ALA A 46 -25.82 -18.28 -10.64
CA ALA A 46 -24.94 -17.48 -9.80
C ALA A 46 -25.26 -15.99 -9.93
N ASN A 47 -25.10 -15.27 -8.83
CA ASN A 47 -25.24 -13.82 -8.76
C ASN A 47 -23.91 -13.15 -9.08
N PHE A 48 -23.98 -12.11 -9.92
CA PHE A 48 -22.83 -11.31 -10.34
C PHE A 48 -23.17 -9.83 -10.25
N VAL A 49 -22.15 -8.98 -10.22
CA VAL A 49 -22.24 -7.53 -10.42
C VAL A 49 -21.17 -7.18 -11.43
N GLY A 50 -21.56 -6.63 -12.57
CA GLY A 50 -20.63 -6.42 -13.68
C GLY A 50 -20.95 -5.21 -14.52
N TYR A 51 -19.98 -4.84 -15.35
CA TYR A 51 -20.12 -3.74 -16.30
C TYR A 51 -21.11 -4.12 -17.41
N ASN A 52 -22.16 -3.32 -17.56
CA ASN A 52 -23.34 -3.56 -18.40
C ASN A 52 -23.99 -4.94 -18.16
N GLY A 53 -23.97 -5.43 -16.90
CA GLY A 53 -24.56 -6.71 -16.53
C GLY A 53 -23.88 -7.90 -17.23
N THR A 54 -22.57 -7.80 -17.50
CA THR A 54 -21.78 -8.85 -18.15
C THR A 54 -20.46 -9.08 -17.44
N VAL A 55 -19.91 -10.29 -17.58
CA VAL A 55 -18.57 -10.67 -17.08
C VAL A 55 -17.90 -11.57 -18.12
N PRO A 56 -16.70 -11.22 -18.62
CA PRO A 56 -16.08 -9.89 -18.48
C PRO A 56 -16.99 -8.78 -19.03
N GLY A 57 -16.73 -7.55 -18.62
CA GLY A 57 -17.37 -6.37 -19.19
C GLY A 57 -17.08 -6.20 -20.69
N PRO A 58 -17.79 -5.28 -21.37
CA PRO A 58 -17.60 -5.01 -22.79
C PRO A 58 -16.13 -4.72 -23.14
N THR A 59 -15.65 -5.32 -24.22
CA THR A 59 -14.28 -5.10 -24.70
C THR A 59 -14.17 -3.76 -25.43
N PHE A 60 -13.35 -2.84 -24.93
CA PHE A 60 -13.02 -1.61 -25.65
C PHE A 60 -11.96 -1.90 -26.72
N MET A 61 -12.18 -1.38 -27.92
CA MET A 61 -11.27 -1.50 -29.07
C MET A 61 -10.96 -0.09 -29.58
N ILE A 62 -9.89 0.52 -29.08
CA ILE A 62 -9.62 1.94 -29.26
C ILE A 62 -8.41 2.16 -30.14
N LYS A 63 -8.57 2.98 -31.17
CA LYS A 63 -7.45 3.36 -32.03
C LYS A 63 -6.53 4.29 -31.25
N ARG A 64 -5.21 4.03 -31.28
CA ARG A 64 -4.22 4.91 -30.68
C ARG A 64 -4.40 6.36 -31.14
N GLY A 65 -4.41 7.28 -30.16
CA GLY A 65 -4.63 8.72 -30.35
C GLY A 65 -6.11 9.15 -30.34
N THR A 66 -7.06 8.22 -30.16
CA THR A 66 -8.46 8.53 -29.87
C THR A 66 -8.66 8.61 -28.37
N GLU A 67 -8.88 9.80 -27.83
CA GLU A 67 -9.20 9.95 -26.41
C GLU A 67 -10.60 9.40 -26.12
N THR A 68 -10.83 8.90 -24.90
CA THR A 68 -12.14 8.36 -24.52
C THR A 68 -12.64 8.97 -23.23
N VAL A 69 -13.92 9.33 -23.19
CA VAL A 69 -14.63 9.64 -21.95
C VAL A 69 -15.57 8.47 -21.65
N VAL A 70 -15.39 7.79 -20.52
CA VAL A 70 -16.23 6.67 -20.12
C VAL A 70 -16.99 7.07 -18.86
N ARG A 71 -18.31 7.20 -19.01
CA ARG A 71 -19.21 7.41 -17.88
C ARG A 71 -19.56 6.07 -17.25
N PHE A 72 -19.09 5.85 -16.02
CA PHE A 72 -19.53 4.73 -15.20
C PHE A 72 -20.67 5.18 -14.31
N LEU A 73 -21.81 4.50 -14.37
CA LEU A 73 -22.97 4.70 -13.51
C LEU A 73 -23.08 3.50 -12.56
N ASN A 74 -23.00 3.77 -11.25
CA ASN A 74 -23.11 2.74 -10.24
C ASN A 74 -24.58 2.48 -9.88
N LYS A 75 -25.13 1.37 -10.41
CA LYS A 75 -26.39 0.73 -9.96
C LYS A 75 -26.11 -0.62 -9.28
N GLY A 76 -24.89 -0.82 -8.83
CA GLY A 76 -24.45 -1.99 -8.10
C GLY A 76 -24.97 -2.00 -6.66
N THR A 77 -24.28 -2.74 -5.81
CA THR A 77 -24.69 -2.96 -4.41
C THR A 77 -23.81 -2.24 -3.40
N VAL A 78 -22.61 -1.81 -3.80
CA VAL A 78 -21.62 -1.09 -3.01
C VAL A 78 -21.02 0.04 -3.85
N SER A 79 -20.19 0.90 -3.25
CA SER A 79 -19.43 1.91 -3.98
C SER A 79 -18.47 1.26 -5.00
N ALA A 80 -17.89 2.05 -5.90
CA ALA A 80 -16.97 1.54 -6.92
C ALA A 80 -15.91 2.59 -7.31
N ALA A 81 -14.72 2.16 -7.70
CA ALA A 81 -13.68 3.02 -8.27
C ALA A 81 -13.08 2.27 -9.47
N VAL A 82 -12.97 2.89 -10.64
CA VAL A 82 -12.57 2.15 -11.85
C VAL A 82 -11.15 2.51 -12.24
N HIS A 83 -10.26 1.52 -12.23
CA HIS A 83 -8.89 1.67 -12.72
C HIS A 83 -8.80 1.17 -14.17
N LEU A 84 -8.15 1.94 -15.05
CA LEU A 84 -7.73 1.48 -16.39
C LEU A 84 -6.25 1.05 -16.32
N HIS A 85 -6.04 -0.20 -15.94
CA HIS A 85 -4.73 -0.81 -15.72
C HIS A 85 -3.88 -0.83 -16.98
N GLY A 86 -2.74 -0.12 -16.92
CA GLY A 86 -1.75 -0.02 -17.99
C GLY A 86 -1.90 1.22 -18.88
N SER A 87 -2.75 2.17 -18.47
CA SER A 87 -2.82 3.52 -19.02
C SER A 87 -2.12 4.52 -18.09
N TYR A 88 -1.30 5.41 -18.65
CA TYR A 88 -0.74 6.57 -17.95
C TYR A 88 -1.76 7.71 -17.71
N THR A 89 -2.94 7.38 -17.20
CA THR A 89 -4.03 8.34 -16.96
C THR A 89 -3.61 9.35 -15.88
N HIS A 90 -4.12 10.59 -15.92
CA HIS A 90 -3.90 11.51 -14.79
C HIS A 90 -4.56 10.97 -13.51
N ALA A 91 -3.97 11.25 -12.34
CA ALA A 91 -4.43 10.76 -11.04
C ALA A 91 -5.94 10.94 -10.79
N ALA A 92 -6.52 12.07 -11.20
CA ALA A 92 -7.97 12.35 -11.05
C ALA A 92 -8.92 11.38 -11.77
N TRP A 93 -8.41 10.62 -12.75
CA TRP A 93 -9.17 9.62 -13.52
C TRP A 93 -8.48 8.25 -13.52
N ASP A 94 -7.52 8.02 -12.62
CA ASP A 94 -6.75 6.77 -12.62
C ASP A 94 -7.45 5.64 -11.85
N GLY A 95 -8.53 5.93 -11.11
CA GLY A 95 -9.18 4.93 -10.25
C GLY A 95 -8.52 4.80 -8.90
N TRP A 96 -8.19 5.93 -8.28
CA TRP A 96 -7.67 5.97 -6.92
C TRP A 96 -8.64 5.32 -5.93
N ALA A 97 -8.15 4.46 -5.03
CA ALA A 97 -9.02 3.58 -4.26
C ALA A 97 -10.04 4.29 -3.35
N ALA A 98 -9.72 5.50 -2.88
CA ALA A 98 -10.65 6.31 -2.07
C ALA A 98 -11.43 7.37 -2.86
N ASP A 99 -11.40 7.31 -4.20
CA ASP A 99 -12.13 8.18 -5.14
C ASP A 99 -13.32 7.41 -5.72
N GLU A 100 -14.20 7.03 -4.79
CA GLU A 100 -15.30 6.13 -5.05
C GLU A 100 -16.54 6.85 -5.57
N MET A 101 -17.31 6.15 -6.41
CA MET A 101 -18.68 6.50 -6.78
C MET A 101 -19.64 5.66 -5.93
N GLU A 102 -20.48 6.32 -5.13
CA GLU A 102 -21.50 5.65 -4.31
C GLU A 102 -22.61 5.04 -5.18
N VAL A 103 -23.40 4.13 -4.60
CA VAL A 103 -24.57 3.57 -5.29
C VAL A 103 -25.55 4.70 -5.64
N GLY A 104 -25.91 4.79 -6.92
CA GLY A 104 -26.74 5.87 -7.47
C GLY A 104 -25.94 7.07 -7.96
N GLN A 105 -24.60 7.02 -7.96
CA GLN A 105 -23.74 8.04 -8.54
C GLN A 105 -23.12 7.58 -9.86
N TRP A 106 -22.59 8.53 -10.62
CA TRP A 106 -21.79 8.29 -11.81
C TRP A 106 -20.54 9.15 -11.83
N LYS A 107 -19.51 8.71 -12.55
CA LYS A 107 -18.28 9.46 -12.78
C LYS A 107 -17.83 9.32 -14.25
N ASP A 108 -17.36 10.43 -14.82
CA ASP A 108 -16.68 10.46 -16.10
C ASP A 108 -15.17 10.22 -15.90
N TYR A 109 -14.66 9.17 -16.51
CA TYR A 109 -13.22 8.89 -16.60
C TYR A 109 -12.71 9.31 -17.97
N TYR A 110 -11.62 10.08 -18.03
CA TYR A 110 -11.09 10.63 -19.27
C TYR A 110 -9.71 10.05 -19.58
N TYR A 111 -9.63 9.21 -20.62
CA TYR A 111 -8.44 8.43 -20.95
C TYR A 111 -7.71 8.93 -22.21
N PRO A 112 -6.37 8.90 -22.20
CA PRO A 112 -5.54 9.49 -23.24
C PRO A 112 -5.29 8.62 -24.47
N ASN A 113 -5.22 7.30 -24.30
CA ASN A 113 -5.03 6.28 -25.36
C ASN A 113 -3.93 6.58 -26.39
N SER A 114 -2.87 7.25 -25.96
CA SER A 114 -1.78 7.74 -26.83
C SER A 114 -0.48 6.93 -26.70
N GLU A 115 -0.42 6.04 -25.71
CA GLU A 115 0.60 5.00 -25.60
C GLU A 115 0.55 4.02 -26.78
N ASN A 116 1.60 3.24 -27.00
CA ASN A 116 1.66 2.25 -28.08
C ASN A 116 0.55 1.20 -27.98
N ALA A 117 0.22 0.54 -29.09
CA ALA A 117 -0.71 -0.59 -29.10
C ALA A 117 -0.35 -1.62 -28.01
N ARG A 118 -1.36 -2.03 -27.24
CA ARG A 118 -1.21 -2.90 -26.07
C ARG A 118 -2.55 -3.47 -25.60
N SER A 119 -2.45 -4.58 -24.87
CA SER A 119 -3.54 -5.26 -24.21
C SER A 119 -3.66 -4.78 -22.75
N ILE A 120 -4.59 -3.86 -22.50
CA ILE A 120 -4.90 -3.33 -21.17
C ILE A 120 -6.30 -3.80 -20.73
N TRP A 121 -6.68 -3.44 -19.51
CA TRP A 121 -7.93 -3.91 -18.92
C TRP A 121 -8.42 -2.91 -17.87
N TYR A 122 -9.70 -2.98 -17.55
CA TYR A 122 -10.31 -2.08 -16.57
C TYR A 122 -11.04 -2.90 -15.51
N HIS A 123 -10.93 -2.50 -14.25
CA HIS A 123 -11.52 -3.21 -13.13
C HIS A 123 -11.84 -2.29 -11.96
N ASP A 124 -12.64 -2.79 -11.02
CA ASP A 124 -12.87 -2.10 -9.76
C ASP A 124 -11.59 -2.03 -8.92
N HIS A 125 -11.42 -0.94 -8.18
CA HIS A 125 -10.26 -0.60 -7.36
C HIS A 125 -10.71 0.10 -6.06
N ALA A 126 -11.95 -0.12 -5.60
CA ALA A 126 -12.47 0.56 -4.42
C ALA A 126 -11.83 0.05 -3.11
N ASP A 127 -11.56 0.97 -2.17
CA ASP A 127 -10.81 0.70 -0.94
C ASP A 127 -11.49 -0.35 -0.05
N GLY A 128 -10.79 -1.47 0.18
CA GLY A 128 -11.20 -2.52 1.11
C GLY A 128 -12.26 -3.50 0.59
N HIS A 129 -12.69 -3.38 -0.67
CA HIS A 129 -13.58 -4.35 -1.32
C HIS A 129 -13.32 -4.54 -2.82
N THR A 130 -12.09 -4.28 -3.28
CA THR A 130 -11.68 -4.54 -4.66
C THR A 130 -11.77 -6.03 -4.99
N ALA A 131 -11.37 -6.91 -4.08
CA ALA A 131 -11.40 -8.36 -4.30
C ALA A 131 -12.82 -8.90 -4.55
N PRO A 132 -13.83 -8.67 -3.69
CA PRO A 132 -15.18 -9.13 -3.98
C PRO A 132 -15.76 -8.47 -5.24
N ASP A 133 -15.49 -7.21 -5.53
CA ASP A 133 -16.06 -6.53 -6.69
C ASP A 133 -15.51 -7.05 -8.02
N ALA A 134 -14.19 -7.24 -8.13
CA ALA A 134 -13.58 -7.91 -9.28
C ALA A 134 -14.08 -9.37 -9.42
N TYR A 135 -14.19 -10.10 -8.30
CA TYR A 135 -14.65 -11.48 -8.27
C TYR A 135 -16.08 -11.67 -8.80
N TYR A 136 -16.99 -10.78 -8.38
CA TYR A 136 -18.38 -10.81 -8.81
C TYR A 136 -18.60 -10.24 -10.21
N GLY A 137 -17.61 -9.57 -10.81
CA GLY A 137 -17.68 -9.27 -12.24
C GLY A 137 -17.20 -7.91 -12.72
N GLN A 138 -16.70 -7.05 -11.84
CA GLN A 138 -16.25 -5.72 -12.21
C GLN A 138 -14.83 -5.76 -12.81
N SER A 139 -14.69 -6.43 -13.95
CA SER A 139 -13.47 -6.45 -14.78
C SER A 139 -13.81 -6.60 -16.27
N GLY A 140 -13.04 -5.97 -17.15
CA GLY A 140 -13.24 -6.02 -18.59
C GLY A 140 -11.98 -5.69 -19.38
N ILE A 141 -12.02 -5.94 -20.69
CA ILE A 141 -10.85 -5.85 -21.58
C ILE A 141 -10.82 -4.48 -22.28
N TYR A 142 -9.63 -3.94 -22.46
CA TYR A 142 -9.41 -2.70 -23.22
C TYR A 142 -8.18 -2.85 -24.13
N ILE A 143 -8.37 -2.76 -25.44
CA ILE A 143 -7.30 -2.96 -26.41
C ILE A 143 -7.05 -1.63 -27.13
N ILE A 144 -5.83 -1.12 -27.00
CA ILE A 144 -5.33 -0.04 -27.85
C ILE A 144 -4.70 -0.70 -29.08
N TYR A 145 -5.19 -0.36 -30.27
CA TYR A 145 -4.63 -0.85 -31.54
C TYR A 145 -4.09 0.31 -32.37
N ASP A 146 -3.10 0.02 -33.22
CA ASP A 146 -2.57 1.02 -34.15
C ASP A 146 -2.16 0.41 -35.51
N PRO A 147 -2.07 1.25 -36.58
CA PRO A 147 -1.71 0.78 -37.91
C PRO A 147 -0.26 0.25 -38.04
N GLU A 148 0.63 0.59 -37.11
CA GLU A 148 2.03 0.10 -37.13
C GLU A 148 2.06 -1.37 -36.72
N GLU A 149 1.32 -1.74 -35.68
CA GLU A 149 1.10 -3.13 -35.27
C GLU A 149 0.35 -3.92 -36.36
N ASP A 150 -0.72 -3.37 -36.94
CA ASP A 150 -1.51 -4.05 -37.99
C ASP A 150 -0.62 -4.43 -39.20
N ALA A 151 0.36 -3.58 -39.54
CA ALA A 151 1.28 -3.79 -40.65
C ALA A 151 2.25 -4.97 -40.43
N LEU A 152 2.40 -5.47 -39.20
CA LEU A 152 3.20 -6.65 -38.90
C LEU A 152 2.59 -7.95 -39.45
N GLY A 153 1.30 -7.93 -39.82
CA GLY A 153 0.62 -9.11 -40.38
C GLY A 153 0.44 -10.25 -39.36
N LEU A 154 0.41 -9.91 -38.06
CA LEU A 154 0.07 -10.83 -36.97
C LEU A 154 -1.37 -11.34 -37.14
N PRO A 155 -1.71 -12.57 -36.63
CA PRO A 155 -3.07 -13.06 -36.68
C PRO A 155 -4.06 -12.04 -36.13
N SER A 156 -5.14 -11.80 -36.87
CA SER A 156 -6.08 -10.71 -36.63
C SER A 156 -7.54 -11.15 -36.83
N GLY A 157 -8.49 -10.27 -36.51
CA GLY A 157 -9.92 -10.56 -36.62
C GLY A 157 -10.31 -11.75 -35.74
N LYS A 158 -10.99 -12.76 -36.30
CA LYS A 158 -11.39 -13.96 -35.55
C LYS A 158 -10.21 -14.84 -35.07
N TYR A 159 -8.99 -14.52 -35.47
CA TYR A 159 -7.76 -15.21 -35.08
C TYR A 159 -6.97 -14.46 -33.99
N ASP A 160 -7.46 -13.30 -33.54
CA ASP A 160 -6.97 -12.55 -32.38
C ASP A 160 -8.00 -12.68 -31.26
N VAL A 161 -7.67 -13.44 -30.23
CA VAL A 161 -8.64 -13.92 -29.23
C VAL A 161 -8.19 -13.51 -27.82
N PRO A 162 -8.97 -12.69 -27.10
CA PRO A 162 -8.69 -12.41 -25.70
C PRO A 162 -9.12 -13.58 -24.81
N LEU A 163 -8.22 -13.93 -23.88
CA LEU A 163 -8.38 -14.96 -22.87
C LEU A 163 -8.23 -14.32 -21.49
N ALA A 164 -9.35 -13.85 -20.92
CA ALA A 164 -9.44 -13.39 -19.54
C ALA A 164 -9.57 -14.60 -18.62
N ILE A 165 -8.45 -15.05 -18.06
CA ILE A 165 -8.37 -16.19 -17.16
C ILE A 165 -8.71 -15.72 -15.75
N SER A 166 -9.53 -16.48 -15.04
CA SER A 166 -9.81 -16.24 -13.62
C SER A 166 -10.15 -17.57 -12.93
N ASP A 167 -10.22 -17.59 -11.60
CA ASP A 167 -10.68 -18.74 -10.83
C ASP A 167 -11.76 -18.35 -9.82
N LYS A 168 -12.75 -19.24 -9.66
CA LYS A 168 -13.87 -19.04 -8.73
C LYS A 168 -14.20 -20.31 -7.96
N MET A 169 -15.01 -20.18 -6.91
CA MET A 169 -15.56 -21.30 -6.16
C MET A 169 -17.07 -21.17 -6.10
N TYR A 170 -17.78 -22.29 -6.29
CA TYR A 170 -19.24 -22.34 -6.29
C TYR A 170 -19.78 -23.13 -5.11
N GLN A 171 -20.87 -22.64 -4.54
CA GLN A 171 -21.66 -23.32 -3.52
C GLN A 171 -22.50 -24.45 -4.13
N SER A 172 -23.01 -25.35 -3.30
CA SER A 172 -23.83 -26.49 -3.75
C SER A 172 -25.16 -26.09 -4.42
N ASN A 173 -25.59 -24.84 -4.27
CA ASN A 173 -26.77 -24.29 -4.93
C ASN A 173 -26.47 -23.70 -6.32
N GLY A 174 -25.21 -23.65 -6.74
CA GLY A 174 -24.77 -23.06 -8.02
C GLY A 174 -24.38 -21.59 -7.96
N ASP A 175 -24.50 -20.94 -6.79
CA ASP A 175 -24.06 -19.56 -6.58
C ASP A 175 -22.58 -19.46 -6.22
N LEU A 176 -21.98 -18.28 -6.34
CA LEU A 176 -20.57 -18.05 -5.99
C LEU A 176 -20.36 -18.12 -4.47
N ALA A 177 -19.22 -18.66 -4.05
CA ALA A 177 -18.76 -18.57 -2.67
C ALA A 177 -18.17 -17.17 -2.39
N ASP A 178 -18.39 -16.66 -1.19
CA ASP A 178 -17.86 -15.37 -0.74
C ASP A 178 -16.32 -15.41 -0.64
N PRO A 179 -15.60 -14.52 -1.36
CA PRO A 179 -14.14 -14.51 -1.33
C PRO A 179 -13.54 -13.85 -0.09
N THR A 180 -14.32 -13.13 0.72
CA THR A 180 -13.81 -12.26 1.80
C THR A 180 -13.43 -13.00 3.09
N GLY A 181 -13.82 -14.27 3.23
CA GLY A 181 -13.64 -15.04 4.47
C GLY A 181 -12.19 -15.41 4.79
N ASN A 182 -11.27 -15.35 3.82
CA ASN A 182 -9.86 -15.69 4.00
C ASN A 182 -8.97 -14.49 3.67
N ARG A 183 -8.25 -13.98 4.68
CA ARG A 183 -7.33 -12.85 4.55
C ARG A 183 -5.98 -13.23 3.96
N MET A 184 -5.68 -14.52 3.79
CA MET A 184 -4.40 -14.95 3.22
C MET A 184 -4.44 -14.92 1.71
N SER A 185 -5.36 -15.63 1.09
CA SER A 185 -5.57 -15.68 -0.37
C SER A 185 -6.86 -16.43 -0.65
N PHE A 186 -7.49 -16.13 -1.78
CA PHE A 186 -8.65 -16.88 -2.24
C PHE A 186 -8.27 -17.67 -3.49
N TRP A 187 -8.07 -18.97 -3.30
CA TRP A 187 -7.80 -19.90 -4.38
C TRP A 187 -9.12 -20.52 -4.83
N GLY A 188 -9.57 -20.17 -6.03
CA GLY A 188 -10.70 -20.81 -6.69
C GLY A 188 -10.35 -22.22 -7.14
N ASP A 189 -11.34 -23.11 -7.14
CA ASP A 189 -11.21 -24.51 -7.59
C ASP A 189 -11.75 -24.72 -9.01
N ILE A 190 -12.43 -23.71 -9.58
CA ILE A 190 -12.96 -23.71 -10.95
C ILE A 190 -12.25 -22.65 -11.79
N ILE A 191 -11.47 -23.08 -12.80
CA ILE A 191 -10.83 -22.17 -13.74
C ILE A 191 -11.82 -21.73 -14.82
N HIS A 192 -11.84 -20.43 -15.07
CA HIS A 192 -12.65 -19.76 -16.08
C HIS A 192 -11.74 -19.19 -17.16
N VAL A 193 -12.27 -19.13 -18.39
CA VAL A 193 -11.75 -18.23 -19.42
C VAL A 193 -12.95 -17.46 -19.97
N ASN A 194 -12.86 -16.13 -19.96
CA ASN A 194 -13.96 -15.21 -20.28
C ASN A 194 -15.23 -15.56 -19.49
N ASN A 195 -15.08 -15.80 -18.17
CA ASN A 195 -16.14 -16.20 -17.24
C ASN A 195 -16.89 -17.50 -17.58
N GLN A 196 -16.35 -18.37 -18.45
CA GLN A 196 -16.89 -19.71 -18.68
C GLN A 196 -15.98 -20.77 -18.01
N PRO A 197 -16.52 -21.64 -17.12
CA PRO A 197 -15.79 -22.78 -16.58
C PRO A 197 -15.28 -23.72 -17.68
N TRP A 198 -13.97 -23.93 -17.73
CA TRP A 198 -13.26 -24.83 -18.65
C TRP A 198 -13.86 -24.89 -20.07
N PRO A 199 -13.78 -23.80 -20.86
CA PRO A 199 -14.40 -23.73 -22.17
C PRO A 199 -13.63 -24.53 -23.23
N PHE A 200 -14.22 -24.65 -24.42
CA PHE A 200 -13.47 -24.99 -25.63
C PHE A 200 -13.57 -23.88 -26.69
N LEU A 201 -12.54 -23.74 -27.52
CA LEU A 201 -12.55 -22.90 -28.72
C LEU A 201 -12.35 -23.78 -29.97
N ALA A 202 -13.29 -23.72 -30.91
CA ALA A 202 -13.08 -24.31 -32.22
C ALA A 202 -12.10 -23.45 -33.02
N THR A 203 -11.00 -24.05 -33.46
CA THR A 203 -9.92 -23.37 -34.19
C THR A 203 -9.71 -23.99 -35.56
N GLU A 204 -9.17 -23.22 -36.49
CA GLU A 204 -8.64 -23.75 -37.74
C GLU A 204 -7.18 -24.18 -37.54
N PRO A 205 -6.64 -25.13 -38.33
CA PRO A 205 -5.24 -25.54 -38.23
C PRO A 205 -4.31 -24.46 -38.82
N ARG A 206 -4.15 -23.36 -38.08
CA ARG A 206 -3.33 -22.18 -38.42
C ARG A 206 -2.88 -21.43 -37.15
N LYS A 207 -2.17 -20.32 -37.33
CA LYS A 207 -1.78 -19.45 -36.20
C LYS A 207 -2.92 -18.59 -35.67
N TYR A 208 -2.93 -18.45 -34.35
CA TYR A 208 -3.79 -17.56 -33.57
C TYR A 208 -2.93 -16.66 -32.68
N ARG A 209 -3.34 -15.40 -32.53
CA ARG A 209 -2.86 -14.48 -31.50
C ARG A 209 -3.82 -14.62 -30.32
N LEU A 210 -3.29 -14.92 -29.14
CA LEU A 210 -4.05 -15.03 -27.91
C LEU A 210 -3.57 -13.92 -26.97
N ARG A 211 -4.48 -13.05 -26.54
CA ARG A 211 -4.21 -11.98 -25.56
C ARG A 211 -4.60 -12.50 -24.19
N VAL A 212 -3.62 -12.95 -23.42
CA VAL A 212 -3.83 -13.61 -22.13
C VAL A 212 -3.81 -12.56 -21.03
N TYR A 213 -4.86 -12.56 -20.21
CA TYR A 213 -5.00 -11.72 -19.02
C TYR A 213 -5.17 -12.64 -17.82
N ASP A 214 -4.44 -12.38 -16.75
CA ASP A 214 -4.74 -12.98 -15.45
C ASP A 214 -5.59 -12.01 -14.62
N MET A 215 -6.89 -12.30 -14.57
CA MET A 215 -7.91 -11.57 -13.81
C MET A 215 -8.35 -12.37 -12.57
N SER A 216 -7.53 -13.30 -12.08
CA SER A 216 -7.77 -14.00 -10.81
C SER A 216 -7.54 -13.09 -9.61
N LEU A 217 -8.17 -13.42 -8.47
CA LEU A 217 -7.92 -12.69 -7.22
C LEU A 217 -6.52 -12.94 -6.66
N SER A 218 -6.08 -14.19 -6.68
CA SER A 218 -4.83 -14.60 -6.02
C SER A 218 -3.98 -15.55 -6.88
N ARG A 219 -4.60 -16.36 -7.75
CA ARG A 219 -3.96 -17.44 -8.50
C ARG A 219 -3.08 -16.93 -9.64
N PRO A 220 -1.77 -17.18 -9.61
CA PRO A 220 -0.94 -17.15 -10.80
C PRO A 220 -1.06 -18.47 -11.57
N TYR A 221 -0.60 -18.49 -12.81
CA TYR A 221 -0.60 -19.66 -13.67
C TYR A 221 0.77 -19.89 -14.27
N ASP A 222 1.13 -21.16 -14.47
CA ASP A 222 2.25 -21.58 -15.31
C ASP A 222 1.66 -22.37 -16.51
N LEU A 223 1.36 -21.62 -17.57
CA LEU A 223 0.55 -22.05 -18.70
C LEU A 223 1.38 -22.82 -19.73
N TYR A 224 0.84 -23.93 -20.24
CA TYR A 224 1.46 -24.70 -21.32
C TYR A 224 0.40 -25.31 -22.23
N PHE A 225 0.78 -25.57 -23.49
CA PHE A 225 -0.08 -26.25 -24.46
C PHE A 225 0.35 -27.71 -24.59
N VAL A 226 -0.60 -28.64 -24.52
CA VAL A 226 -0.32 -30.07 -24.60
C VAL A 226 -1.23 -30.77 -25.62
N ALA A 227 -0.61 -31.58 -26.47
CA ALA A 227 -1.28 -32.43 -27.45
C ALA A 227 -1.79 -33.75 -26.82
N PRO A 228 -2.68 -34.50 -27.50
CA PRO A 228 -3.24 -35.75 -26.96
C PRO A 228 -2.20 -36.84 -26.65
N ASP A 229 -1.04 -36.79 -27.30
CA ASP A 229 0.08 -37.71 -27.07
C ASP A 229 0.95 -37.33 -25.85
N GLY A 230 0.63 -36.22 -25.18
CA GLY A 230 1.35 -35.68 -24.03
C GLY A 230 2.51 -34.77 -24.39
N SER A 231 2.77 -34.52 -25.69
CA SER A 231 3.82 -33.59 -26.12
C SER A 231 3.41 -32.14 -25.89
N TRP A 232 4.35 -31.33 -25.41
CA TRP A 232 4.17 -29.89 -25.24
C TRP A 232 4.42 -29.18 -26.56
N LEU A 233 3.66 -28.10 -26.80
CA LEU A 233 3.82 -27.26 -27.97
C LEU A 233 4.73 -26.07 -27.64
N ASP A 234 5.61 -25.75 -28.59
CA ASP A 234 6.27 -24.44 -28.60
C ASP A 234 5.26 -23.38 -29.07
N PHE A 235 5.35 -22.19 -28.49
CA PHE A 235 4.65 -20.98 -28.91
C PHE A 235 5.58 -19.76 -28.82
N VAL A 236 5.08 -18.61 -29.25
CA VAL A 236 5.86 -17.37 -29.33
C VAL A 236 5.16 -16.30 -28.51
N VAL A 237 5.82 -15.78 -27.47
CA VAL A 237 5.38 -14.56 -26.76
C VAL A 237 5.87 -13.35 -27.57
N ILE A 238 4.95 -12.44 -27.86
CA ILE A 238 5.19 -11.28 -28.74
C ILE A 238 5.04 -9.94 -28.03
N GLY A 239 4.43 -9.91 -26.84
CA GLY A 239 4.24 -8.71 -26.05
C GLY A 239 3.86 -9.02 -24.61
N SER A 240 3.96 -8.01 -23.75
CA SER A 240 3.57 -8.03 -22.33
C SER A 240 2.65 -6.84 -22.01
N ASP A 241 2.51 -6.52 -20.72
CA ASP A 241 1.70 -5.43 -20.16
C ASP A 241 1.75 -4.13 -20.99
N SER A 242 2.95 -3.67 -21.38
CA SER A 242 3.19 -2.41 -22.10
C SER A 242 3.23 -2.56 -23.63
N GLY A 243 2.75 -3.68 -24.18
CA GLY A 243 2.66 -3.95 -25.62
C GLY A 243 3.79 -4.82 -26.19
N LEU A 244 4.03 -4.69 -27.49
CA LEU A 244 4.94 -5.59 -28.23
C LEU A 244 6.41 -5.48 -27.81
N PHE A 245 7.08 -6.64 -27.80
CA PHE A 245 8.51 -6.81 -27.58
C PHE A 245 9.36 -6.26 -28.73
N GLY A 246 10.68 -6.17 -28.50
CA GLY A 246 11.62 -5.85 -29.59
C GLY A 246 11.62 -6.93 -30.69
N GLY A 247 11.45 -8.18 -30.27
CA GLY A 247 11.30 -9.34 -31.14
C GLY A 247 10.65 -10.52 -30.42
N PRO A 248 10.30 -11.58 -31.16
CA PRO A 248 9.55 -12.72 -30.62
C PRO A 248 10.37 -13.57 -29.65
N VAL A 249 9.74 -14.03 -28.57
CA VAL A 249 10.33 -14.95 -27.59
C VAL A 249 9.69 -16.31 -27.75
N LYS A 250 10.47 -17.30 -28.21
CA LYS A 250 10.00 -18.68 -28.33
C LYS A 250 10.12 -19.39 -26.98
N THR A 251 9.04 -20.01 -26.52
CA THR A 251 8.96 -20.77 -25.25
C THR A 251 7.94 -21.91 -25.40
N ASN A 252 7.82 -22.76 -24.38
CA ASN A 252 6.77 -23.78 -24.27
C ASN A 252 5.99 -23.71 -22.94
N ASP A 253 6.35 -22.76 -22.08
CA ASP A 253 5.64 -22.39 -20.86
C ASP A 253 5.56 -20.86 -20.69
N LEU A 254 4.57 -20.41 -19.92
CA LEU A 254 4.31 -19.01 -19.61
C LEU A 254 3.79 -18.89 -18.17
N THR A 255 4.67 -18.46 -17.26
CA THR A 255 4.28 -17.92 -15.95
C THR A 255 3.62 -16.55 -16.13
N ILE A 256 2.40 -16.42 -15.62
CA ILE A 256 1.60 -15.19 -15.59
C ILE A 256 0.95 -15.08 -14.19
N ALA A 257 0.92 -13.89 -13.61
CA ALA A 257 0.33 -13.62 -12.30
C ALA A 257 -0.79 -12.56 -12.39
N PRO A 258 -1.66 -12.43 -11.37
CA PRO A 258 -2.75 -11.45 -11.37
C PRO A 258 -2.29 -10.05 -11.78
N GLY A 259 -2.99 -9.46 -12.74
CA GLY A 259 -2.70 -8.14 -13.33
C GLY A 259 -1.70 -8.17 -14.51
N GLU A 260 -0.96 -9.25 -14.73
CA GLU A 260 -0.09 -9.39 -15.91
C GLU A 260 -0.90 -9.68 -17.18
N ARG A 261 -0.37 -9.22 -18.32
CA ARG A 261 -0.84 -9.57 -19.65
C ARG A 261 0.31 -10.05 -20.50
N TYR A 262 0.03 -11.07 -21.30
CA TYR A 262 0.95 -11.53 -22.33
C TYR A 262 0.20 -11.83 -23.62
N GLU A 263 0.84 -11.47 -24.73
CA GLU A 263 0.33 -11.76 -26.05
C GLU A 263 1.16 -12.88 -26.67
N ILE A 264 0.49 -13.96 -27.10
CA ILE A 264 1.17 -15.14 -27.63
C ILE A 264 0.64 -15.52 -29.01
N VAL A 265 1.51 -16.06 -29.86
CA VAL A 265 1.16 -16.69 -31.12
C VAL A 265 1.39 -18.18 -31.01
N VAL A 266 0.33 -18.95 -31.23
CA VAL A 266 0.34 -20.42 -31.20
C VAL A 266 -0.02 -20.94 -32.58
N ASP A 267 0.76 -21.90 -33.10
CA ASP A 267 0.53 -22.50 -34.41
C ASP A 267 -0.15 -23.87 -34.30
N PHE A 268 -1.45 -23.91 -34.63
CA PHE A 268 -2.22 -25.15 -34.67
C PHE A 268 -2.08 -25.93 -35.98
N GLY A 269 -1.30 -25.45 -36.95
CA GLY A 269 -1.22 -26.00 -38.31
C GLY A 269 -0.81 -27.48 -38.39
N LYS A 270 0.00 -27.96 -37.45
CA LYS A 270 0.43 -29.38 -37.38
C LYS A 270 -0.57 -30.29 -36.65
N PHE A 271 -1.64 -29.73 -36.11
CA PHE A 271 -2.57 -30.40 -35.22
C PHE A 271 -3.97 -30.53 -35.81
N ALA A 272 -4.10 -30.47 -37.13
CA ALA A 272 -5.38 -30.63 -37.82
C ALA A 272 -6.13 -31.89 -37.35
N GLY A 273 -7.40 -31.71 -36.96
CA GLY A 273 -8.26 -32.78 -36.43
C GLY A 273 -7.94 -33.23 -34.99
N GLN A 274 -7.03 -32.54 -34.28
CA GLN A 274 -6.63 -32.88 -32.90
C GLN A 274 -7.17 -31.86 -31.90
N ASN A 275 -7.26 -32.29 -30.64
CA ASN A 275 -7.57 -31.40 -29.53
C ASN A 275 -6.29 -31.02 -28.80
N ILE A 276 -6.05 -29.73 -28.60
CA ILE A 276 -4.93 -29.20 -27.82
C ILE A 276 -5.48 -28.64 -26.52
N THR A 277 -4.88 -28.97 -25.38
CA THR A 277 -5.30 -28.44 -24.08
C THR A 277 -4.35 -27.33 -23.65
N LEU A 278 -4.89 -26.20 -23.19
CA LEU A 278 -4.15 -25.24 -22.36
C LEU A 278 -4.23 -25.72 -20.91
N GLY A 279 -3.09 -26.12 -20.37
CA GLY A 279 -2.93 -26.57 -19.00
C GLY A 279 -2.29 -25.50 -18.12
N ASN A 280 -2.41 -25.72 -16.81
CA ASN A 280 -1.68 -25.00 -15.78
C ASN A 280 -0.80 -25.99 -15.01
N LYS A 281 0.47 -25.66 -14.82
CA LYS A 281 1.41 -26.53 -14.13
C LYS A 281 1.31 -26.27 -12.63
N MET A 282 0.88 -27.31 -11.93
CA MET A 282 0.54 -27.30 -10.51
C MET A 282 1.80 -27.35 -9.61
N ALA A 283 2.72 -26.41 -9.76
CA ALA A 283 4.09 -26.52 -9.24
C ALA A 283 4.47 -25.49 -8.17
N GLN A 284 3.66 -24.45 -7.96
CA GLN A 284 3.99 -23.40 -6.99
C GLN A 284 3.54 -23.80 -5.58
N GLN A 285 4.50 -23.87 -4.66
CA GLN A 285 4.27 -24.40 -3.30
C GLN A 285 3.29 -23.56 -2.47
N GLN A 286 3.16 -22.28 -2.80
CA GLN A 286 2.32 -21.31 -2.10
C GLN A 286 0.86 -21.34 -2.56
N VAL A 287 0.59 -21.96 -3.71
CA VAL A 287 -0.74 -22.01 -4.32
C VAL A 287 -1.47 -23.26 -3.84
N GLN A 288 -2.71 -23.09 -3.38
CA GLN A 288 -3.56 -24.23 -3.08
C GLN A 288 -4.11 -24.83 -4.38
N GLU A 289 -3.73 -26.07 -4.61
CA GLU A 289 -4.11 -26.81 -5.80
C GLU A 289 -5.34 -27.68 -5.59
N PHE A 290 -6.23 -27.67 -6.59
CA PHE A 290 -7.49 -28.41 -6.57
C PHE A 290 -7.60 -29.36 -7.76
N GLN A 291 -8.55 -30.28 -7.67
CA GLN A 291 -8.88 -31.14 -8.79
C GLN A 291 -9.29 -30.28 -10.01
N ASN A 292 -8.64 -30.50 -11.16
CA ASN A 292 -8.89 -29.82 -12.43
C ASN A 292 -8.38 -28.37 -12.54
N THR A 293 -7.72 -27.83 -11.52
CA THR A 293 -6.99 -26.55 -11.67
C THR A 293 -5.71 -26.68 -12.52
N ASP A 294 -5.36 -27.92 -12.92
CA ASP A 294 -4.36 -28.23 -13.96
C ASP A 294 -4.86 -27.97 -15.39
N LYS A 295 -6.15 -27.66 -15.57
CA LYS A 295 -6.84 -27.49 -16.85
C LYS A 295 -7.40 -26.08 -16.96
N VAL A 296 -7.15 -25.43 -18.09
CA VAL A 296 -7.67 -24.08 -18.38
C VAL A 296 -8.75 -24.14 -19.46
N MET A 297 -8.41 -24.53 -20.68
CA MET A 297 -9.37 -24.65 -21.79
C MET A 297 -8.90 -25.65 -22.87
N LEU A 298 -9.79 -25.98 -23.81
CA LEU A 298 -9.51 -26.89 -24.93
C LEU A 298 -9.60 -26.16 -26.28
N PHE A 299 -8.62 -26.35 -27.15
CA PHE A 299 -8.70 -25.96 -28.56
C PHE A 299 -9.07 -27.18 -29.40
N GLN A 300 -10.22 -27.12 -30.08
CA GLN A 300 -10.66 -28.14 -31.03
C GLN A 300 -10.17 -27.74 -32.41
N VAL A 301 -9.07 -28.32 -32.87
CA VAL A 301 -8.46 -27.93 -34.15
C VAL A 301 -9.18 -28.65 -35.29
N GLY A 302 -9.81 -27.88 -36.17
CA GLY A 302 -10.48 -28.38 -37.37
C GLY A 302 -9.51 -28.93 -38.42
N GLU A 303 -10.07 -29.33 -39.56
CA GLU A 303 -9.27 -29.92 -40.65
C GLU A 303 -8.84 -28.91 -41.73
N ASN A 304 -9.53 -27.76 -41.81
CA ASN A 304 -9.40 -26.85 -42.93
C ASN A 304 -9.16 -25.41 -42.48
N VAL A 305 -8.33 -24.70 -43.23
CA VAL A 305 -8.12 -23.25 -43.10
C VAL A 305 -9.03 -22.53 -44.09
N SER A 306 -9.92 -21.66 -43.61
CA SER A 306 -10.89 -20.96 -44.46
C SER A 306 -10.38 -19.61 -44.98
N ASP A 307 -9.47 -18.98 -44.24
CA ASP A 307 -8.76 -17.77 -44.61
C ASP A 307 -7.28 -17.96 -44.30
N SER A 308 -6.39 -17.47 -45.17
CA SER A 308 -4.93 -17.54 -44.99
C SER A 308 -4.28 -16.17 -44.75
N SER A 309 -5.09 -15.10 -44.69
CA SER A 309 -4.65 -13.76 -44.28
C SER A 309 -3.94 -13.82 -42.93
N ASN A 310 -2.87 -13.04 -42.78
CA ASN A 310 -2.10 -12.92 -41.53
C ASN A 310 -1.71 -14.27 -40.89
N ASN A 311 -1.34 -15.25 -41.71
CA ASN A 311 -0.88 -16.57 -41.28
C ASN A 311 0.61 -16.82 -41.63
N GLY A 312 1.37 -15.75 -41.90
CA GLY A 312 2.81 -15.81 -42.14
C GLY A 312 3.62 -16.06 -40.86
N ASP A 313 4.93 -16.19 -40.97
CA ASP A 313 5.80 -16.30 -39.79
C ASP A 313 5.74 -15.02 -38.95
N VAL A 314 5.89 -15.16 -37.63
CA VAL A 314 5.98 -14.00 -36.73
C VAL A 314 7.24 -13.20 -37.10
N PRO A 315 7.13 -11.89 -37.37
CA PRO A 315 8.27 -11.07 -37.73
C PRO A 315 9.38 -11.12 -36.67
N SER A 316 10.65 -11.12 -37.09
CA SER A 316 11.79 -11.13 -36.17
C SER A 316 12.00 -9.81 -35.43
N VAL A 317 11.39 -8.72 -35.92
CA VAL A 317 11.35 -7.40 -35.28
C VAL A 317 9.87 -7.04 -35.15
N LEU A 318 9.41 -6.81 -33.93
CA LEU A 318 8.02 -6.50 -33.62
C LEU A 318 7.86 -5.02 -33.30
N ASN A 319 8.64 -4.51 -32.34
CA ASN A 319 8.69 -3.10 -31.99
C ASN A 319 10.15 -2.59 -31.96
N PRO A 320 10.62 -1.90 -33.02
CA PRO A 320 11.97 -1.36 -33.04
C PRO A 320 12.13 -0.10 -32.16
N ASN A 321 11.04 0.46 -31.65
CA ASN A 321 10.98 1.78 -31.01
C ASN A 321 10.60 1.70 -29.52
N ILE A 322 10.91 0.58 -28.85
CA ILE A 322 10.71 0.51 -27.39
C ILE A 322 11.53 1.62 -26.71
N GLN A 323 10.82 2.47 -25.98
CA GLN A 323 11.41 3.54 -25.18
C GLN A 323 11.94 2.94 -23.87
N TRP A 324 13.10 2.29 -23.94
CA TRP A 324 13.77 1.75 -22.76
C TRP A 324 14.18 2.89 -21.81
N PRO A 325 13.82 2.83 -20.51
CA PRO A 325 14.31 3.80 -19.54
C PRO A 325 15.85 3.86 -19.51
N GLU A 326 16.40 5.04 -19.24
CA GLU A 326 17.86 5.23 -19.14
C GLU A 326 18.43 4.32 -18.05
N LYS A 327 19.51 3.60 -18.37
CA LYS A 327 20.11 2.63 -17.44
C LYS A 327 20.56 3.30 -16.14
N ARG A 328 20.27 2.63 -15.02
CA ARG A 328 20.76 2.99 -13.68
C ARG A 328 21.21 1.75 -12.95
N THR A 329 22.26 1.87 -12.13
CA THR A 329 22.73 0.82 -11.21
C THR A 329 22.54 1.17 -9.75
N THR A 330 22.28 2.44 -9.44
CA THR A 330 21.97 2.87 -8.07
C THR A 330 20.50 2.63 -7.78
N VAL A 331 20.22 1.82 -6.77
CA VAL A 331 18.85 1.62 -6.26
C VAL A 331 18.39 2.90 -5.57
N ASP A 332 17.35 3.51 -6.10
CA ASP A 332 16.76 4.74 -5.58
C ASP A 332 15.82 4.44 -4.40
N HIS A 333 15.05 3.33 -4.46
CA HIS A 333 14.11 2.91 -3.41
C HIS A 333 14.09 1.38 -3.21
N VAL A 334 13.84 0.94 -1.97
CA VAL A 334 13.59 -0.48 -1.64
C VAL A 334 12.21 -0.64 -1.00
N PHE A 335 11.40 -1.55 -1.54
CA PHE A 335 10.06 -1.89 -1.07
C PHE A 335 9.96 -3.36 -0.73
N ASN A 336 9.61 -3.65 0.52
CA ASN A 336 9.42 -5.01 1.00
C ASN A 336 7.94 -5.34 1.11
N PHE A 337 7.47 -6.27 0.27
CA PHE A 337 6.13 -6.83 0.29
C PHE A 337 6.12 -8.01 1.26
N GLN A 338 5.40 -7.86 2.37
CA GLN A 338 5.41 -8.85 3.42
C GLN A 338 4.12 -8.86 4.22
N MET A 339 3.91 -9.97 4.93
CA MET A 339 2.99 -9.98 6.07
C MET A 339 3.68 -9.32 7.27
N GLY A 340 3.12 -8.21 7.73
CA GLY A 340 3.52 -7.52 8.96
C GLY A 340 2.94 -8.20 10.21
N GLY A 341 2.91 -7.46 11.32
CA GLY A 341 2.49 -7.93 12.65
C GLY A 341 1.13 -8.63 12.71
N ASP A 342 0.03 -7.90 12.86
CA ASP A 342 -1.34 -8.41 13.12
C ASP A 342 -1.99 -9.18 11.94
N ASP A 343 -1.23 -10.06 11.28
CA ASP A 343 -1.61 -10.79 10.05
C ASP A 343 -2.06 -9.84 8.91
N MET A 344 -1.49 -8.63 8.88
CA MET A 344 -1.77 -7.60 7.86
C MET A 344 -0.72 -7.62 6.76
N TRP A 345 -1.17 -7.51 5.52
CA TRP A 345 -0.31 -7.35 4.36
C TRP A 345 0.13 -5.89 4.22
N THR A 346 1.43 -5.66 4.07
CA THR A 346 2.04 -4.33 4.14
C THR A 346 3.18 -4.17 3.12
N ILE A 347 3.47 -2.92 2.75
CA ILE A 347 4.68 -2.55 2.03
C ILE A 347 5.56 -1.76 2.99
N ASN A 348 6.79 -2.24 3.23
CA ASN A 348 7.69 -1.66 4.25
C ASN A 348 7.08 -1.57 5.67
N GLY A 349 6.09 -2.42 5.98
CA GLY A 349 5.38 -2.40 7.28
C GLY A 349 4.30 -1.31 7.40
N ILE A 350 3.99 -0.62 6.30
CA ILE A 350 2.90 0.36 6.22
C ILE A 350 1.71 -0.28 5.50
N ASP A 351 0.50 0.06 5.96
CA ASP A 351 -0.77 -0.31 5.35
C ASP A 351 -1.42 0.92 4.69
N PHE A 352 -2.25 0.69 3.66
CA PHE A 352 -2.90 1.77 2.91
C PHE A 352 -3.78 2.68 3.77
N ASN A 353 -4.34 2.17 4.86
CA ASN A 353 -5.20 2.94 5.76
C ASN A 353 -4.42 3.97 6.58
N ASN A 354 -3.09 3.85 6.64
CA ASN A 354 -2.20 4.77 7.28
C ASN A 354 -1.89 5.99 6.39
N VAL A 355 -2.90 6.85 6.18
CA VAL A 355 -2.86 8.02 5.27
C VAL A 355 -1.62 8.92 5.49
N ASN A 356 -1.16 9.07 6.73
CA ASN A 356 0.00 9.90 7.05
C ASN A 356 1.34 9.31 6.57
N ASN A 357 1.40 8.00 6.36
CA ASN A 357 2.63 7.26 6.14
C ASN A 357 2.67 6.51 4.79
N ARG A 358 1.53 6.38 4.10
CA ARG A 358 1.40 5.62 2.85
C ARG A 358 2.10 6.22 1.62
N VAL A 359 2.59 7.46 1.70
CA VAL A 359 3.39 8.06 0.61
C VAL A 359 4.87 7.68 0.76
N LEU A 360 5.25 6.56 0.15
CA LEU A 360 6.54 5.90 0.35
C LEU A 360 7.66 6.37 -0.60
N ALA A 361 7.31 6.96 -1.75
CA ALA A 361 8.28 7.54 -2.69
C ALA A 361 7.82 8.87 -3.26
N ARG A 362 8.79 9.69 -3.69
CA ARG A 362 8.57 11.04 -4.24
C ARG A 362 9.47 11.30 -5.45
N PRO A 363 9.38 10.48 -6.52
CA PRO A 363 10.20 10.66 -7.71
C PRO A 363 9.92 12.04 -8.34
N PRO A 364 10.95 12.84 -8.66
CA PRO A 364 10.74 14.05 -9.43
C PRO A 364 10.19 13.72 -10.83
N GLN A 365 9.22 14.50 -11.28
CA GLN A 365 8.57 14.29 -12.58
C GLN A 365 9.61 14.24 -13.72
N GLY A 366 9.52 13.20 -14.54
CA GLY A 366 10.41 12.94 -15.67
C GLY A 366 11.75 12.28 -15.30
N THR A 367 11.94 11.84 -14.06
CA THR A 367 13.12 11.05 -13.68
C THR A 367 12.96 9.58 -14.06
N VAL A 368 14.10 8.91 -14.23
CA VAL A 368 14.15 7.44 -14.26
C VAL A 368 14.67 6.98 -12.90
N GLU A 369 13.99 6.04 -12.26
CA GLU A 369 14.44 5.46 -11.00
C GLU A 369 14.52 3.94 -11.07
N LEU A 370 15.47 3.37 -10.33
CA LEU A 370 15.62 1.93 -10.12
C LEU A 370 15.07 1.57 -8.74
N TRP A 371 13.95 0.85 -8.72
CA TRP A 371 13.34 0.35 -7.49
C TRP A 371 13.68 -1.11 -7.28
N GLU A 372 14.02 -1.49 -6.05
CA GLU A 372 14.16 -2.87 -5.61
C GLU A 372 12.90 -3.30 -4.87
N VAL A 373 12.14 -4.22 -5.46
CA VAL A 373 10.96 -4.83 -4.85
C VAL A 373 11.33 -6.22 -4.35
N ARG A 374 11.06 -6.51 -3.09
CA ARG A 374 11.46 -7.77 -2.45
C ARG A 374 10.33 -8.39 -1.65
N HIS A 375 10.37 -9.70 -1.49
CA HIS A 375 9.47 -10.44 -0.64
C HIS A 375 10.26 -11.23 0.42
N THR A 376 10.47 -10.63 1.59
CA THR A 376 11.30 -11.21 2.67
C THR A 376 10.51 -11.81 3.84
N GLY A 377 9.18 -11.93 3.76
CA GLY A 377 8.37 -12.49 4.84
C GLY A 377 6.91 -12.76 4.49
N GLY A 378 6.38 -13.90 4.94
CA GLY A 378 5.02 -14.38 4.65
C GLY A 378 5.00 -15.61 3.73
N PRO A 379 3.89 -16.39 3.70
CA PRO A 379 3.80 -17.63 2.94
C PRO A 379 3.15 -17.47 1.55
N ALA A 380 3.00 -16.24 1.03
CA ALA A 380 2.23 -15.95 -0.18
C ALA A 380 3.12 -15.47 -1.33
N ILE A 381 2.50 -15.05 -2.43
CA ILE A 381 3.18 -14.44 -3.57
C ILE A 381 2.64 -13.02 -3.77
N HIS A 382 3.42 -12.16 -4.42
CA HIS A 382 3.05 -10.77 -4.65
C HIS A 382 3.31 -10.38 -6.10
N PRO A 383 2.30 -10.41 -6.99
CA PRO A 383 2.36 -9.63 -8.23
C PRO A 383 2.36 -8.15 -7.85
N VAL A 384 3.43 -7.42 -8.12
CA VAL A 384 3.57 -6.00 -7.76
C VAL A 384 3.20 -5.14 -8.96
N HIS A 385 2.14 -4.35 -8.83
CA HIS A 385 1.72 -3.35 -9.82
C HIS A 385 2.19 -1.96 -9.42
N ILE A 386 2.67 -1.17 -10.40
CA ILE A 386 2.99 0.25 -10.23
C ILE A 386 2.18 1.02 -11.27
N HIS A 387 1.28 1.90 -10.83
CA HIS A 387 0.47 2.74 -11.72
C HIS A 387 1.36 3.73 -12.51
N LEU A 388 0.77 4.42 -13.50
CA LEU A 388 1.39 5.44 -14.38
C LEU A 388 2.50 4.93 -15.31
N VAL A 389 3.38 4.07 -14.84
CA VAL A 389 4.68 3.82 -15.47
C VAL A 389 4.71 2.54 -16.31
N ASN A 390 5.60 2.52 -17.29
CA ASN A 390 6.08 1.28 -17.91
C ASN A 390 7.46 0.96 -17.31
N LEU A 391 7.63 -0.26 -16.78
CA LEU A 391 8.84 -0.71 -16.09
C LEU A 391 9.63 -1.74 -16.89
N GLN A 392 10.95 -1.69 -16.79
CA GLN A 392 11.86 -2.73 -17.25
C GLN A 392 12.26 -3.61 -16.07
N VAL A 393 12.15 -4.93 -16.20
CA VAL A 393 12.71 -5.87 -15.21
C VAL A 393 14.21 -6.02 -15.46
N VAL A 394 15.03 -5.53 -14.53
CA VAL A 394 16.49 -5.46 -14.67
C VAL A 394 17.18 -6.70 -14.11
N SER A 395 16.76 -7.18 -12.95
CA SER A 395 17.36 -8.33 -12.29
C SER A 395 16.34 -9.04 -11.40
N ARG A 396 16.53 -10.34 -11.19
CA ARG A 396 15.74 -11.21 -10.30
C ARG A 396 16.69 -12.16 -9.58
N SER A 397 16.60 -12.23 -8.25
CA SER A 397 17.49 -13.04 -7.40
C SER A 397 16.80 -13.55 -6.14
N GLY A 398 17.46 -14.41 -5.36
CA GLY A 398 16.99 -14.93 -4.07
C GLY A 398 16.09 -16.17 -4.13
N GLY A 399 15.04 -16.14 -4.97
CA GLY A 399 14.06 -17.22 -5.14
C GLY A 399 14.52 -18.41 -6.00
N SER A 400 13.55 -19.18 -6.49
CA SER A 400 13.80 -20.45 -7.21
C SER A 400 14.09 -20.26 -8.72
N ARG A 401 13.77 -19.08 -9.27
CA ARG A 401 13.90 -18.76 -10.70
C ARG A 401 14.73 -17.50 -10.94
N GLY A 402 15.27 -17.39 -12.16
CA GLY A 402 15.91 -16.17 -12.68
C GLY A 402 14.96 -15.39 -13.58
N LEU A 403 15.47 -14.34 -14.21
CA LEU A 403 14.73 -13.57 -15.22
C LEU A 403 14.21 -14.49 -16.32
N LEU A 404 12.91 -14.41 -16.59
CA LEU A 404 12.29 -15.17 -17.67
C LEU A 404 12.56 -14.48 -19.00
N PRO A 405 12.76 -15.22 -20.11
CA PRO A 405 13.09 -14.62 -21.39
C PRO A 405 12.13 -13.53 -21.85
N TYR A 406 10.83 -13.72 -21.61
CA TYR A 406 9.78 -12.76 -21.95
C TYR A 406 9.66 -11.57 -20.97
N GLU A 407 10.16 -11.67 -19.74
CA GLU A 407 10.28 -10.52 -18.81
C GLU A 407 11.35 -9.52 -19.31
N THR A 408 12.34 -10.00 -20.07
CA THR A 408 13.45 -9.17 -20.58
C THR A 408 13.24 -8.63 -22.00
N ALA A 409 12.18 -9.06 -22.68
CA ALA A 409 11.95 -8.76 -24.10
C ALA A 409 11.14 -7.48 -24.35
N GLY A 410 10.51 -6.93 -23.31
CA GLY A 410 9.73 -5.71 -23.36
C GLY A 410 9.56 -5.04 -22.00
N LEU A 411 8.67 -4.04 -21.96
CA LEU A 411 8.28 -3.33 -20.76
C LEU A 411 7.01 -3.93 -20.16
N LYS A 412 6.90 -3.81 -18.84
CA LYS A 412 5.84 -4.37 -18.01
C LYS A 412 5.21 -3.27 -17.15
N ASP A 413 4.19 -3.59 -16.38
CA ASP A 413 3.68 -2.76 -15.28
C ASP A 413 3.31 -3.59 -14.03
N VAL A 414 3.34 -4.92 -14.15
CA VAL A 414 3.24 -5.87 -13.05
C VAL A 414 4.47 -6.78 -13.03
N VAL A 415 4.97 -7.12 -11.84
CA VAL A 415 6.04 -8.11 -11.69
C VAL A 415 5.77 -9.09 -10.54
N LEU A 416 5.79 -10.39 -10.83
CA LEU A 416 5.60 -11.44 -9.82
C LEU A 416 6.79 -11.54 -8.86
N LEU A 417 6.52 -11.53 -7.55
CA LEU A 417 7.42 -11.89 -6.46
C LEU A 417 6.97 -13.16 -5.75
N GLU A 418 7.76 -14.23 -5.85
CA GLU A 418 7.68 -15.43 -5.01
C GLU A 418 8.47 -15.25 -3.69
N PRO A 419 8.21 -16.09 -2.67
CA PRO A 419 8.96 -16.04 -1.41
C PRO A 419 10.48 -16.04 -1.59
N GLY A 420 11.12 -15.03 -1.00
CA GLY A 420 12.56 -14.84 -1.04
C GLY A 420 13.07 -14.13 -2.30
N GLU A 421 12.20 -13.78 -3.25
CA GLU A 421 12.63 -13.05 -4.45
C GLU A 421 12.92 -11.57 -4.16
N ILE A 422 13.95 -11.08 -4.84
CA ILE A 422 14.32 -9.67 -4.95
C ILE A 422 14.39 -9.36 -6.43
N VAL A 423 13.60 -8.40 -6.88
CA VAL A 423 13.52 -7.95 -8.27
C VAL A 423 13.81 -6.47 -8.35
N GLN A 424 14.67 -6.08 -9.29
CA GLN A 424 14.92 -4.68 -9.58
C GLN A 424 14.16 -4.27 -10.83
N VAL A 425 13.38 -3.21 -10.71
CA VAL A 425 12.57 -2.63 -11.80
C VAL A 425 13.01 -1.19 -12.05
N LEU A 426 13.14 -0.83 -13.32
CA LEU A 426 13.60 0.48 -13.75
C LEU A 426 12.47 1.14 -14.54
N ALA A 427 12.06 2.35 -14.15
CA ALA A 427 10.90 3.01 -14.75
C ALA A 427 11.12 4.52 -14.90
N TYR A 428 10.47 5.09 -15.92
CA TYR A 428 10.35 6.53 -16.11
C TYR A 428 9.12 7.03 -15.36
N TYR A 429 9.31 7.94 -14.40
CA TYR A 429 8.25 8.49 -13.54
C TYR A 429 7.70 9.78 -14.13
N GLY A 430 6.84 9.60 -15.12
CA GLY A 430 6.16 10.67 -15.85
C GLY A 430 5.26 10.08 -16.94
N PRO A 431 4.68 10.91 -17.82
CA PRO A 431 4.96 12.34 -17.96
C PRO A 431 4.22 13.22 -16.96
N TRP A 432 3.25 12.68 -16.23
CA TRP A 432 2.36 13.44 -15.34
C TRP A 432 2.87 13.44 -13.89
N ASN A 433 2.73 14.57 -13.21
CA ASN A 433 2.85 14.64 -11.76
C ASN A 433 1.54 14.16 -11.10
N GLY A 434 1.61 13.69 -9.86
CA GLY A 434 0.43 13.20 -9.16
C GLY A 434 0.69 12.13 -8.12
N LEU A 435 -0.31 11.88 -7.30
CA LEU A 435 -0.37 10.73 -6.40
C LEU A 435 -0.88 9.52 -7.18
N TYR A 436 -0.09 8.45 -7.19
CA TYR A 436 -0.41 7.19 -7.85
C TYR A 436 -0.16 6.02 -6.91
N MET A 437 -0.89 4.93 -7.13
CA MET A 437 -0.82 3.74 -6.28
C MET A 437 0.24 2.76 -6.78
N PHE A 438 0.79 1.97 -5.87
CA PHE A 438 1.53 0.76 -6.19
C PHE A 438 1.24 -0.27 -5.11
N HIS A 439 1.00 -1.51 -5.51
CA HIS A 439 0.40 -2.49 -4.63
C HIS A 439 0.68 -3.92 -5.06
N CYS A 440 0.38 -4.86 -4.16
CA CYS A 440 0.25 -6.25 -4.53
C CYS A 440 -1.10 -6.47 -5.21
N HIS A 441 -1.09 -7.00 -6.42
CA HIS A 441 -2.27 -7.33 -7.22
C HIS A 441 -2.89 -8.71 -6.89
N ASN A 442 -2.47 -9.33 -5.78
CA ASN A 442 -3.31 -10.33 -5.14
C ASN A 442 -4.36 -9.54 -4.37
N LEU A 443 -5.60 -9.51 -4.88
CA LEU A 443 -6.62 -8.57 -4.42
C LEU A 443 -7.01 -8.81 -2.95
N ILE A 444 -6.83 -10.04 -2.43
CA ILE A 444 -6.99 -10.30 -1.00
C ILE A 444 -5.92 -9.58 -0.17
N HIS A 445 -4.68 -9.53 -0.66
CA HIS A 445 -3.61 -8.79 -0.01
C HIS A 445 -3.83 -7.28 -0.13
N GLU A 446 -4.26 -6.82 -1.31
CA GLU A 446 -4.57 -5.43 -1.62
C GLU A 446 -5.60 -4.84 -0.64
N ASP A 447 -6.72 -5.53 -0.42
CA ASP A 447 -7.77 -5.10 0.51
C ASP A 447 -7.35 -5.16 1.99
N HIS A 448 -6.26 -5.85 2.33
CA HIS A 448 -5.88 -6.15 3.73
C HIS A 448 -4.39 -5.92 4.10
N ALA A 449 -3.68 -4.86 3.74
CA ALA A 449 -4.02 -3.69 2.93
C ALA A 449 -2.74 -3.24 2.20
N MET A 450 -2.20 -4.15 1.38
CA MET A 450 -0.86 -4.10 0.76
C MET A 450 -0.82 -3.19 -0.47
N MET A 451 -1.17 -1.94 -0.22
CA MET A 451 -1.17 -0.87 -1.19
C MET A 451 -0.58 0.37 -0.55
N ASP A 452 0.24 1.09 -1.30
CA ASP A 452 0.82 2.37 -0.88
C ASP A 452 0.92 3.31 -2.09
N VAL A 453 1.47 4.49 -1.84
CA VAL A 453 1.39 5.64 -2.74
C VAL A 453 2.79 6.14 -3.06
N PHE A 454 3.01 6.53 -4.30
CA PHE A 454 4.12 7.40 -4.67
C PHE A 454 3.60 8.73 -5.22
N ASN A 455 4.35 9.81 -5.00
CA ASN A 455 4.01 11.13 -5.50
C ASN A 455 5.03 11.54 -6.56
N VAL A 456 4.64 11.56 -7.83
CA VAL A 456 5.47 12.15 -8.87
C VAL A 456 5.47 13.66 -8.66
N THR A 457 6.54 14.22 -8.12
CA THR A 457 6.55 15.61 -7.66
C THR A 457 6.74 16.58 -8.83
N LEU A 458 5.96 17.66 -8.84
CA LEU A 458 5.99 18.69 -9.87
C LEU A 458 7.40 19.27 -10.07
N LEU A 459 7.82 19.37 -11.33
CA LEU A 459 9.08 19.99 -11.71
C LEU A 459 8.91 21.49 -11.99
N THR A 460 8.99 22.31 -10.94
CA THR A 460 8.70 23.76 -10.98
C THR A 460 9.67 24.57 -11.85
N GLU A 461 10.90 24.09 -12.04
CA GLU A 461 11.97 24.78 -12.78
C GLU A 461 11.71 24.89 -14.29
N MET A 462 10.78 24.12 -14.83
CA MET A 462 10.41 24.20 -16.25
C MET A 462 9.50 25.39 -16.59
N GLY A 463 9.08 26.17 -15.60
CA GLY A 463 8.22 27.35 -15.84
C GLY A 463 6.84 27.02 -16.41
N TYR A 464 6.44 25.74 -16.35
CA TYR A 464 5.04 25.38 -16.52
C TYR A 464 4.27 25.99 -15.35
N ASP A 465 3.50 27.05 -15.62
CA ASP A 465 2.62 27.69 -14.65
C ASP A 465 1.47 26.73 -14.28
N TYR A 466 1.77 25.81 -13.37
CA TYR A 466 0.84 24.81 -12.85
C TYR A 466 -0.01 25.37 -11.70
N ASN A 467 0.14 26.66 -11.37
CA ASN A 467 -0.48 27.29 -10.20
C ASN A 467 -1.84 27.95 -10.50
N SER A 468 -2.64 27.35 -11.38
CA SER A 468 -3.95 27.94 -11.70
C SER A 468 -5.00 26.89 -11.95
N THR A 469 -5.71 26.41 -10.93
CA THR A 469 -7.04 25.77 -11.16
C THR A 469 -7.08 24.59 -12.18
N THR A 470 -5.92 23.99 -12.53
CA THR A 470 -5.72 23.11 -13.71
C THR A 470 -4.84 21.88 -13.43
N SER A 471 -4.32 21.70 -12.22
CA SER A 471 -3.60 20.49 -11.80
C SER A 471 -4.50 19.25 -11.85
N TYR A 472 -4.02 18.10 -12.32
CA TYR A 472 -4.73 16.80 -12.23
C TYR A 472 -4.06 15.81 -11.26
N ALA A 473 -3.16 16.34 -10.43
CA ALA A 473 -2.26 15.58 -9.57
C ALA A 473 -2.92 15.05 -8.28
N ASP A 474 -4.04 15.66 -7.87
CA ASP A 474 -4.86 15.20 -6.75
C ASP A 474 -5.92 14.22 -7.27
N PRO A 475 -5.88 12.93 -6.88
CA PRO A 475 -6.89 11.97 -7.28
C PRO A 475 -8.29 12.31 -6.77
N LYS A 476 -8.43 13.14 -5.73
CA LYS A 476 -9.72 13.59 -5.17
C LYS A 476 -10.09 15.01 -5.61
N ASP A 477 -9.63 15.44 -6.77
CA ASP A 477 -9.98 16.74 -7.33
C ASP A 477 -11.50 16.90 -7.46
N THR A 478 -12.05 17.83 -6.68
CA THR A 478 -13.50 18.11 -6.60
C THR A 478 -14.18 18.47 -7.92
N ARG A 479 -13.42 18.79 -8.98
CA ARG A 479 -13.96 19.04 -10.32
C ARG A 479 -14.39 17.76 -11.03
N PHE A 480 -13.82 16.61 -10.65
CA PHE A 480 -13.95 15.33 -11.37
C PHE A 480 -14.44 14.18 -10.48
N ILE A 481 -15.01 14.50 -9.31
CA ILE A 481 -15.61 13.51 -8.40
C ILE A 481 -16.92 12.96 -8.97
N ALA A 482 -17.34 11.81 -8.42
CA ALA A 482 -18.64 11.23 -8.71
C ALA A 482 -19.80 12.20 -8.37
N THR A 483 -20.87 12.12 -9.15
CA THR A 483 -22.06 12.96 -9.04
C THR A 483 -23.31 12.10 -8.95
N ASP A 484 -24.30 12.53 -8.17
CA ASP A 484 -25.59 11.84 -8.08
C ASP A 484 -26.25 11.69 -9.46
N TYR A 485 -26.90 10.54 -9.67
CA TYR A 485 -27.65 10.28 -10.88
C TYR A 485 -28.78 11.29 -11.07
N ASN A 486 -28.82 11.87 -12.27
CA ASN A 486 -29.92 12.64 -12.80
C ASN A 486 -30.12 12.25 -14.26
N GLU A 487 -31.37 12.00 -14.68
CA GLU A 487 -31.70 11.62 -16.06
C GLU A 487 -31.20 12.66 -17.08
N ASP A 488 -31.29 13.96 -16.75
CA ASP A 488 -30.83 15.03 -17.63
C ASP A 488 -29.32 14.94 -17.93
N ALA A 489 -28.51 14.40 -17.00
CA ALA A 489 -27.07 14.28 -17.19
C ALA A 489 -26.72 13.34 -18.37
N PHE A 490 -27.61 12.42 -18.71
CA PHE A 490 -27.47 11.44 -19.80
C PHE A 490 -28.16 11.86 -21.09
N SER A 491 -28.71 13.09 -21.16
CA SER A 491 -29.20 13.65 -22.42
C SER A 491 -28.07 13.92 -23.41
N ASP A 492 -28.35 13.82 -24.71
CA ASP A 492 -27.38 14.09 -25.78
C ASP A 492 -26.68 15.46 -25.61
N GLU A 493 -27.41 16.48 -25.16
CA GLU A 493 -26.88 17.83 -24.91
C GLU A 493 -25.89 17.85 -23.74
N SER A 494 -26.23 17.20 -22.62
CA SER A 494 -25.36 17.14 -21.44
C SER A 494 -24.11 16.29 -21.70
N VAL A 495 -24.26 15.17 -22.41
CA VAL A 495 -23.14 14.33 -22.86
C VAL A 495 -22.20 15.12 -23.76
N ALA A 496 -22.73 15.77 -24.81
CA ALA A 496 -21.91 16.58 -25.71
C ALA A 496 -21.22 17.74 -24.95
N SER A 497 -21.90 18.37 -24.01
CA SER A 497 -21.32 19.42 -23.17
C SER A 497 -20.18 18.90 -22.29
N ALA A 498 -20.37 17.78 -21.59
CA ALA A 498 -19.36 17.16 -20.74
C ALA A 498 -18.12 16.71 -21.53
N VAL A 499 -18.32 16.06 -22.68
CA VAL A 499 -17.23 15.64 -23.58
C VAL A 499 -16.45 16.84 -24.08
N ASN A 500 -17.14 17.90 -24.53
CA ASN A 500 -16.44 19.11 -24.96
C ASN A 500 -15.72 19.81 -23.79
N ALA A 501 -16.28 19.82 -22.58
CA ALA A 501 -15.64 20.42 -21.42
C ALA A 501 -14.34 19.69 -21.05
N LEU A 502 -14.38 18.35 -20.96
CA LEU A 502 -13.21 17.51 -20.67
C LEU A 502 -12.17 17.61 -21.79
N ALA A 503 -12.57 17.51 -23.05
CA ALA A 503 -11.64 17.61 -24.18
C ALA A 503 -10.95 18.98 -24.27
N ASN A 504 -11.66 20.06 -23.96
CA ASN A 504 -11.08 21.41 -23.94
C ASN A 504 -10.14 21.67 -22.77
N LEU A 505 -10.08 20.79 -21.77
CA LEU A 505 -9.02 20.81 -20.76
C LEU A 505 -7.64 20.64 -21.42
N ASN A 506 -7.59 19.95 -22.57
CA ASN A 506 -6.34 19.56 -23.24
C ASN A 506 -5.38 18.84 -22.26
N ALA A 507 -5.94 18.01 -21.37
CA ALA A 507 -5.21 17.39 -20.26
C ALA A 507 -4.01 16.53 -20.75
N TYR A 508 -4.12 15.98 -21.96
CA TYR A 508 -3.11 15.09 -22.55
C TYR A 508 -2.40 15.66 -23.79
N ALA A 509 -2.91 16.75 -24.36
CA ALA A 509 -2.35 17.39 -25.56
C ALA A 509 -0.83 17.70 -25.49
N PRO A 510 -0.25 18.11 -24.34
CA PRO A 510 1.16 18.43 -24.27
C PRO A 510 2.08 17.23 -23.99
N VAL A 511 1.60 15.97 -24.04
CA VAL A 511 2.40 14.79 -23.62
C VAL A 511 3.80 14.75 -24.24
N ASN A 512 3.90 14.87 -25.57
CA ASN A 512 5.19 14.80 -26.28
C ASN A 512 6.09 15.99 -25.98
N SER A 513 5.53 17.20 -25.81
CA SER A 513 6.32 18.38 -25.49
C SER A 513 6.80 18.38 -24.04
N ILE A 514 6.01 17.81 -23.11
CA ILE A 514 6.39 17.61 -21.72
C ILE A 514 7.52 16.58 -21.61
N ILE A 515 7.40 15.43 -22.27
CA ILE A 515 8.47 14.42 -22.29
C ILE A 515 9.75 15.01 -22.86
N ALA A 516 9.68 15.69 -24.02
CA ALA A 516 10.85 16.31 -24.63
C ALA A 516 11.48 17.40 -23.75
N ALA A 517 10.66 18.18 -23.04
CA ALA A 517 11.15 19.17 -22.07
C ALA A 517 11.84 18.49 -20.88
N GLN A 518 11.25 17.42 -20.35
CA GLN A 518 11.80 16.58 -19.27
C GLN A 518 13.16 16.02 -19.63
N GLU A 519 13.28 15.39 -20.79
CA GLU A 519 14.55 14.90 -21.32
C GLU A 519 15.60 16.02 -21.46
N ALA A 520 15.21 17.17 -22.01
CA ALA A 520 16.12 18.30 -22.20
C ALA A 520 16.61 18.91 -20.87
N HIS A 521 15.74 18.98 -19.86
CA HIS A 521 16.10 19.43 -18.52
C HIS A 521 17.12 18.49 -17.88
N TYR A 522 16.82 17.19 -17.80
CA TYR A 522 17.71 16.24 -17.11
C TYR A 522 19.03 16.02 -17.85
N ALA A 523 19.07 16.17 -19.17
CA ALA A 523 20.30 16.19 -19.95
C ALA A 523 21.29 17.31 -19.55
N THR A 524 20.82 18.38 -18.89
CA THR A 524 21.64 19.52 -18.47
C THR A 524 21.72 19.71 -16.95
N ALA A 525 20.78 19.15 -16.19
CA ALA A 525 20.69 19.25 -14.73
C ALA A 525 21.78 18.46 -13.97
N GLY A 526 22.70 17.80 -14.69
CA GLY A 526 23.70 16.91 -14.07
C GLY A 526 23.11 15.61 -13.53
N TYR A 527 21.83 15.34 -13.84
CA TYR A 527 21.21 14.03 -13.75
C TYR A 527 21.70 13.15 -14.91
N ASN A 528 23.02 13.06 -15.06
CA ASN A 528 23.64 12.17 -16.03
C ASN A 528 23.70 10.79 -15.38
N GLY A 529 23.24 9.75 -16.09
CA GLY A 529 23.54 8.37 -15.76
C GLY A 529 25.01 8.18 -15.38
N GLU A 530 25.25 8.17 -14.07
CA GLU A 530 26.41 7.76 -13.28
C GLU A 530 27.75 8.55 -13.36
N SER A 531 28.10 9.21 -12.25
CA SER A 531 29.37 8.95 -11.53
C SER A 531 29.33 9.45 -10.08
N ALA A 532 29.87 8.62 -9.19
CA ALA A 532 29.72 8.63 -7.73
C ALA A 532 30.35 9.81 -6.96
N THR A 533 29.65 10.29 -5.91
CA THR A 533 30.12 10.25 -4.50
C THR A 533 28.94 10.57 -3.56
N GLY A 534 28.33 9.55 -2.97
CA GLY A 534 27.30 9.71 -1.93
C GLY A 534 26.39 8.49 -1.77
N ALA A 535 26.91 7.39 -1.21
CA ALA A 535 26.13 6.19 -0.93
C ALA A 535 25.11 6.40 0.23
N PRO A 536 24.25 5.41 0.53
CA PRO A 536 22.91 5.17 0.00
C PRO A 536 21.81 5.66 0.97
N SER A 537 20.59 5.86 0.48
CA SER A 537 19.40 5.88 1.34
C SER A 537 18.83 4.47 1.44
N GLN A 538 19.34 3.68 2.38
CA GLN A 538 18.67 2.44 2.77
C GLN A 538 17.33 2.80 3.40
N THR A 539 16.22 2.41 2.78
CA THR A 539 15.00 2.08 3.52
C THR A 539 15.28 0.78 4.27
N ALA A 540 15.79 0.91 5.51
CA ALA A 540 15.95 -0.23 6.38
C ALA A 540 14.57 -0.85 6.64
N ALA A 541 14.38 -2.10 6.20
CA ALA A 541 13.32 -2.92 6.77
C ALA A 541 13.60 -3.09 8.27
N PRO A 542 12.56 -3.09 9.13
CA PRO A 542 12.73 -3.70 10.44
C PRO A 542 13.11 -5.17 10.22
N GLU A 543 14.16 -5.64 10.90
CA GLU A 543 14.42 -7.07 11.02
C GLU A 543 13.16 -7.72 11.60
N SER A 544 12.38 -8.37 10.74
CA SER A 544 11.29 -9.22 11.20
C SER A 544 11.91 -10.47 11.80
N SER A 545 11.51 -10.79 13.02
CA SER A 545 11.77 -12.10 13.61
C SER A 545 10.94 -13.14 12.85
N GLY A 546 11.41 -13.53 11.66
CA GLY A 546 10.87 -14.64 10.91
C GLY A 546 10.98 -15.92 11.73
N TYR A 547 9.86 -16.62 11.90
CA TYR A 547 9.87 -18.00 12.36
C TYR A 547 10.76 -18.83 11.42
N GLY A 548 11.82 -19.40 11.98
CA GLY A 548 12.85 -20.10 11.22
C GLY A 548 12.29 -21.30 10.46
N PHE A 549 12.55 -21.33 9.15
CA PHE A 549 12.55 -22.58 8.41
C PHE A 549 13.80 -23.36 8.81
N ALA A 550 13.59 -24.46 9.53
CA ALA A 550 14.64 -25.42 9.86
C ALA A 550 15.13 -26.08 8.57
N THR A 551 16.31 -25.67 8.10
CA THR A 551 17.08 -26.44 7.13
C THR A 551 17.78 -27.57 7.87
N SER A 552 17.37 -28.82 7.61
CA SER A 552 18.10 -29.98 8.10
C SER A 552 19.40 -30.13 7.31
N THR A 553 20.52 -29.77 7.93
CA THR A 553 21.87 -30.08 7.44
C THR A 553 22.20 -31.55 7.61
N THR A 554 22.65 -32.22 6.55
CA THR A 554 23.57 -33.36 6.65
C THR A 554 24.77 -33.13 5.74
N ALA A 555 25.94 -33.09 6.35
CA ALA A 555 27.24 -32.96 5.70
C ALA A 555 27.78 -34.33 5.24
N GLU A 556 28.60 -34.25 4.18
CA GLU A 556 29.24 -35.31 3.40
C GLU A 556 30.09 -36.33 4.18
N PHE A 557 30.23 -37.54 3.63
CA PHE A 557 31.52 -38.25 3.57
C PHE A 557 31.59 -39.23 2.37
N ALA A 558 32.56 -38.95 1.48
CA ALA A 558 33.49 -39.84 0.77
C ALA A 558 33.04 -41.07 -0.08
N SER A 559 33.34 -40.96 -1.38
CA SER A 559 34.00 -41.91 -2.31
C SER A 559 33.74 -43.43 -2.26
N GLY A 560 33.36 -44.01 -3.41
CA GLY A 560 33.65 -45.42 -3.72
C GLY A 560 32.76 -46.10 -4.77
N PHE A 561 33.25 -46.18 -6.02
CA PHE A 561 33.09 -47.25 -7.02
C PHE A 561 31.89 -48.24 -6.96
N THR A 562 31.15 -48.35 -8.08
CA THR A 562 30.96 -49.55 -8.96
C THR A 562 29.51 -49.73 -9.47
N THR A 563 29.43 -49.99 -10.78
CA THR A 563 28.29 -50.44 -11.60
C THR A 563 27.46 -51.62 -11.06
N MET A 564 26.13 -51.61 -11.28
CA MET A 564 25.34 -52.66 -12.00
C MET A 564 23.83 -52.61 -11.66
N ALA A 565 23.02 -52.67 -12.72
CA ALA A 565 21.75 -53.41 -12.91
C ALA A 565 20.51 -53.17 -11.99
N THR A 566 19.37 -53.01 -12.69
CA THR A 566 17.98 -53.16 -12.23
C THR A 566 17.69 -54.58 -11.68
N PRO A 567 16.68 -54.79 -10.79
CA PRO A 567 15.31 -55.04 -11.26
C PRO A 567 14.13 -54.61 -10.34
N VAL A 568 12.95 -54.70 -10.95
CA VAL A 568 11.54 -54.60 -10.54
C VAL A 568 11.14 -55.27 -9.21
N MET A 569 10.12 -54.69 -8.54
CA MET A 569 8.97 -55.27 -7.76
C MET A 569 8.67 -54.39 -6.52
N ALA A 570 7.48 -54.21 -5.97
CA ALA A 570 6.07 -54.43 -6.31
C ALA A 570 5.25 -53.68 -5.20
N ARG A 571 3.97 -53.36 -5.48
CA ARG A 571 3.00 -52.78 -4.54
C ARG A 571 2.80 -53.62 -3.26
N PRO A 572 2.18 -53.03 -2.22
CA PRO A 572 0.93 -53.64 -1.76
C PRO A 572 -0.22 -52.65 -1.53
N THR A 573 -1.37 -53.10 -2.01
CA THR A 573 -2.74 -52.66 -1.75
C THR A 573 -3.18 -52.96 -0.31
N TRP A 574 -4.07 -52.14 0.25
CA TRP A 574 -5.04 -52.60 1.26
C TRP A 574 -6.45 -52.12 0.86
N GLY A 575 -7.36 -53.08 0.76
CA GLY A 575 -8.76 -52.91 0.42
C GLY A 575 -9.68 -53.04 1.64
N GLY A 576 -10.87 -52.47 1.48
CA GLY A 576 -11.95 -52.33 2.45
C GLY A 576 -12.59 -53.60 3.02
N GLN A 577 -13.41 -53.37 4.04
CA GLN A 577 -14.78 -53.89 4.32
C GLN A 577 -15.07 -53.53 5.80
N GLY A 578 -16.21 -53.01 6.25
CA GLY A 578 -17.59 -53.03 5.76
C GLY A 578 -18.49 -53.52 6.92
N GLY A 579 -19.58 -52.81 7.23
CA GLY A 579 -20.78 -53.45 7.80
C GLY A 579 -21.41 -52.90 9.10
N ASN A 580 -22.59 -52.29 8.91
CA ASN A 580 -23.86 -52.45 9.65
C ASN A 580 -24.20 -51.67 10.94
N GLN A 581 -25.11 -50.71 10.75
CA GLN A 581 -26.48 -50.59 11.31
C GLN A 581 -26.75 -51.09 12.74
N ARG A 582 -27.36 -50.21 13.57
CA ARG A 582 -28.68 -50.44 14.17
C ARG A 582 -29.32 -49.17 14.78
N ASN A 583 -30.64 -49.20 14.69
CA ASN A 583 -31.67 -48.19 14.93
C ASN A 583 -32.22 -48.26 16.38
N ARG A 584 -32.70 -47.14 16.95
CA ARG A 584 -33.64 -46.93 18.10
C ARG A 584 -33.56 -45.43 18.48
N GLY A 585 -34.57 -44.56 18.51
CA GLY A 585 -36.02 -44.67 18.60
C GLY A 585 -36.54 -44.32 20.01
N GLY A 586 -37.08 -43.10 20.21
CA GLY A 586 -38.09 -42.80 21.26
C GLY A 586 -38.01 -41.46 22.03
N ASN A 587 -38.97 -40.55 21.74
CA ASN A 587 -39.83 -39.69 22.62
C ASN A 587 -39.25 -38.98 23.87
N SER A 588 -39.72 -37.83 24.40
CA SER A 588 -40.74 -36.79 24.11
C SER A 588 -40.74 -35.84 25.32
N ASN A 589 -40.90 -34.52 25.16
CA ASN A 589 -41.84 -33.67 25.94
C ASN A 589 -41.61 -32.14 25.78
N VAL A 590 -42.74 -31.45 25.59
CA VAL A 590 -42.97 -29.99 25.66
C VAL A 590 -43.50 -29.66 27.07
N PRO A 591 -43.35 -28.43 27.60
CA PRO A 591 -44.53 -27.57 27.72
C PRO A 591 -44.30 -26.06 27.47
N THR A 592 -45.42 -25.42 27.14
CA THR A 592 -45.70 -24.04 26.75
C THR A 592 -45.82 -23.02 27.89
N GLY A 593 -45.66 -21.71 27.58
CA GLY A 593 -46.26 -20.61 28.36
C GLY A 593 -45.94 -19.19 27.83
N ARG A 594 -46.96 -18.44 27.38
CA ARG A 594 -46.98 -16.96 27.20
C ARG A 594 -47.92 -16.35 28.26
N PRO A 595 -47.82 -15.04 28.60
CA PRO A 595 -48.75 -14.07 28.02
C PRO A 595 -48.20 -12.64 27.70
N ARG A 596 -49.09 -11.86 27.07
CA ARG A 596 -49.07 -10.57 26.31
C ARG A 596 -48.61 -9.23 26.99
N MET A 597 -48.10 -8.33 26.11
CA MET A 597 -48.02 -6.83 25.98
C MET A 597 -49.07 -5.94 26.73
N PRO A 598 -49.03 -4.55 26.82
CA PRO A 598 -48.51 -3.50 25.87
C PRO A 598 -47.95 -2.17 26.55
N PRO A 599 -48.02 -0.91 25.99
CA PRO A 599 -47.07 -0.25 25.07
C PRO A 599 -46.62 1.22 25.46
N GLU A 600 -45.69 1.78 24.66
CA GLU A 600 -45.41 3.20 24.28
C GLU A 600 -45.20 4.34 25.32
N HIS A 601 -44.12 5.12 25.15
CA HIS A 601 -44.14 6.58 24.93
C HIS A 601 -42.73 7.13 24.63
N ASN A 602 -42.52 7.69 23.42
CA ASN A 602 -41.36 8.49 23.05
C ASN A 602 -41.79 9.97 23.01
N THR A 603 -41.16 10.82 23.84
CA THR A 603 -41.28 12.28 23.75
C THR A 603 -39.93 12.89 23.36
N ILE A 604 -39.97 13.67 22.30
CA ILE A 604 -38.89 14.53 21.80
C ILE A 604 -38.71 15.72 22.76
N ALA A 605 -37.48 16.01 23.16
CA ALA A 605 -37.08 17.28 23.76
C ALA A 605 -35.76 17.75 23.14
N THR A 606 -35.77 18.98 22.62
CA THR A 606 -34.62 19.74 22.11
C THR A 606 -33.74 20.25 23.26
N PRO A 607 -32.41 20.41 23.06
CA PRO A 607 -31.61 21.25 23.94
C PRO A 607 -31.11 22.53 23.27
N SER A 608 -31.35 23.60 24.02
CA SER A 608 -30.81 24.95 23.99
C SER A 608 -29.28 25.02 23.97
N THR A 609 -28.78 26.06 23.31
CA THR A 609 -27.40 26.58 23.29
C THR A 609 -26.91 27.00 24.68
N THR A 610 -25.73 26.54 25.08
CA THR A 610 -24.73 27.18 25.97
C THR A 610 -23.50 26.26 26.07
N HIS A 611 -22.33 26.73 25.66
CA HIS A 611 -21.05 25.97 25.72
C HIS A 611 -20.42 26.05 27.13
N PRO A 612 -20.03 24.92 27.74
CA PRO A 612 -19.05 24.87 28.84
C PRO A 612 -17.61 24.61 28.31
N PRO A 613 -16.55 24.90 29.10
CA PRO A 613 -15.16 24.78 28.66
C PRO A 613 -14.75 23.32 28.41
N LEU A 614 -13.90 23.14 27.40
CA LEU A 614 -13.46 21.85 26.86
C LEU A 614 -12.76 20.98 27.91
N HIS A 615 -13.33 19.81 28.18
CA HIS A 615 -12.71 18.75 28.98
C HIS A 615 -11.60 18.01 28.20
N ALA A 616 -10.60 17.51 28.94
CA ALA A 616 -9.33 16.86 28.54
C ALA A 616 -9.38 15.79 27.43
N HIS A 617 -10.56 15.27 27.08
CA HIS A 617 -10.72 14.31 26.00
C HIS A 617 -10.55 14.91 24.59
N HIS A 618 -10.69 16.24 24.46
CA HIS A 618 -10.50 16.94 23.18
C HIS A 618 -9.02 17.24 22.87
N LEU A 619 -8.18 17.63 23.84
CA LEU A 619 -6.74 17.82 23.58
C LEU A 619 -6.03 16.51 23.18
N TYR A 620 -6.50 15.38 23.71
CA TYR A 620 -5.99 14.04 23.36
C TYR A 620 -6.22 13.66 21.88
N ARG A 621 -7.22 14.26 21.22
CA ARG A 621 -7.45 14.10 19.77
C ARG A 621 -6.64 15.08 18.92
N TYR A 622 -6.28 16.25 19.46
CA TYR A 622 -5.56 17.28 18.71
C TYR A 622 -4.05 17.02 18.56
N LEU A 623 -3.47 16.10 19.35
CA LEU A 623 -2.01 15.88 19.40
C LEU A 623 -1.53 14.52 18.84
N ARG A 624 -2.35 13.77 18.10
CA ARG A 624 -1.88 12.57 17.39
C ARG A 624 -1.20 12.97 16.07
N TYR A 625 0.11 13.20 16.14
CA TYR A 625 1.00 13.13 14.99
C TYR A 625 1.99 11.97 15.22
N HIS A 626 1.87 10.90 14.41
CA HIS A 626 2.86 9.81 14.35
C HIS A 626 3.46 9.80 12.94
N PRO A 627 4.70 10.30 12.75
CA PRO A 627 5.42 10.21 11.48
C PRO A 627 6.29 8.94 11.39
N PRO A 628 6.68 8.50 10.17
CA PRO A 628 7.58 7.39 9.96
C PRO A 628 9.01 7.92 9.77
N HIS A 629 9.90 7.50 10.68
CA HIS A 629 11.36 7.64 10.72
C HIS A 629 12.06 8.74 9.88
N ARG A 630 12.54 9.78 10.57
CA ARG A 630 13.67 10.62 10.13
C ARG A 630 14.99 9.99 10.56
N ARG A 631 16.06 10.21 9.79
CA ARG A 631 17.43 9.93 10.23
C ARG A 631 17.73 10.71 11.50
N HIS A 632 17.99 10.00 12.59
CA HIS A 632 18.39 10.60 13.85
C HIS A 632 19.84 11.09 13.77
N VAL A 633 20.08 12.31 14.25
CA VAL A 633 21.45 12.81 14.42
C VAL A 633 22.13 11.96 15.48
N ASP A 634 23.23 11.29 15.15
CA ASP A 634 24.05 10.62 16.15
C ASP A 634 24.62 11.67 17.12
N LEU A 635 24.03 11.76 18.31
CA LEU A 635 24.41 12.73 19.34
C LEU A 635 25.85 12.51 19.86
N THR A 636 26.49 11.38 19.52
CA THR A 636 27.92 11.16 19.78
C THR A 636 28.83 11.93 18.81
N THR A 637 28.30 12.42 17.68
CA THR A 637 29.04 13.09 16.60
C THR A 637 28.95 14.62 16.60
N ILE A 638 28.20 15.22 17.52
CA ILE A 638 28.10 16.69 17.64
C ILE A 638 29.45 17.28 18.11
N PRO A 639 30.07 18.23 17.37
CA PRO A 639 31.32 18.86 17.76
C PRO A 639 31.22 19.56 19.12
N ILE A 640 32.27 19.43 19.93
CA ILE A 640 32.43 20.18 21.16
C ILE A 640 32.63 21.64 20.76
N SER A 641 31.59 22.48 20.86
CA SER A 641 31.75 23.92 20.64
C SER A 641 32.37 24.57 21.89
N PRO A 642 33.50 25.28 21.76
CA PRO A 642 34.10 26.04 22.85
C PRO A 642 33.39 27.39 23.00
N ASP A 643 33.13 27.75 24.26
CA ASP A 643 32.82 29.08 24.80
C ASP A 643 31.76 29.96 24.10
N GLY A 644 30.73 30.30 24.86
CA GLY A 644 29.67 31.22 24.47
C GLY A 644 30.18 32.62 24.16
N THR A 645 29.78 33.15 23.01
CA THR A 645 29.69 34.58 22.78
C THR A 645 28.44 34.89 21.95
N ASP A 646 27.63 35.79 22.48
CA ASP A 646 26.41 36.35 21.90
C ASP A 646 26.62 36.87 20.48
N SER A 647 25.84 36.37 19.52
CA SER A 647 25.55 37.07 18.27
C SER A 647 24.04 37.06 18.02
N LYS A 648 23.42 38.24 18.19
CA LYS A 648 22.00 38.50 17.96
C LYS A 648 21.60 38.19 16.50
N PRO A 649 20.40 37.63 16.24
CA PRO A 649 19.91 37.48 14.87
C PRO A 649 19.50 38.83 14.28
N GLN A 650 19.95 39.05 13.05
CA GLN A 650 19.65 40.20 12.20
C GLN A 650 18.25 40.05 11.62
N HIS A 651 17.47 41.13 11.71
CA HIS A 651 16.07 41.20 11.31
C HIS A 651 16.00 41.57 9.83
N ASP A 652 15.80 40.59 8.94
CA ASP A 652 15.49 40.87 7.54
C ASP A 652 13.98 41.04 7.37
N SER A 653 13.61 42.29 7.12
CA SER A 653 12.26 42.75 6.83
C SER A 653 11.86 42.41 5.39
N VAL A 654 10.82 41.60 5.22
CA VAL A 654 10.04 41.53 3.97
C VAL A 654 8.68 42.17 4.22
N ASN A 655 8.46 43.36 3.65
CA ASN A 655 7.18 44.07 3.68
C ASN A 655 6.22 43.49 2.63
N GLY A 656 5.23 42.72 3.11
CA GLY A 656 3.79 42.91 2.95
C GLY A 656 3.12 43.09 1.58
N ALA A 657 2.18 42.20 1.29
CA ALA A 657 0.83 42.57 0.84
C ALA A 657 -0.23 41.52 1.26
N GLY A 658 -0.96 41.80 2.35
CA GLY A 658 -2.40 41.52 2.53
C GLY A 658 -2.91 40.07 2.69
N SER A 659 -2.87 39.53 3.92
CA SER A 659 -4.10 39.17 4.67
C SER A 659 -3.74 38.91 6.14
N ASP A 660 -4.44 39.54 7.07
CA ASP A 660 -4.35 39.36 8.53
C ASP A 660 -5.00 38.03 8.99
N ASN A 661 -5.08 37.03 8.11
CA ASN A 661 -5.72 35.77 8.44
C ASN A 661 -4.71 34.87 9.15
N ILE A 662 -5.01 34.58 10.41
CA ILE A 662 -4.41 33.51 11.20
C ILE A 662 -4.77 32.20 10.47
N VAL A 663 -3.78 31.59 9.82
CA VAL A 663 -3.90 30.34 9.06
C VAL A 663 -3.42 29.22 9.98
N THR A 664 -4.34 28.43 10.49
CA THR A 664 -4.01 27.29 11.34
C THR A 664 -3.59 26.09 10.50
N VAL A 665 -3.06 25.05 11.14
CA VAL A 665 -2.75 23.77 10.47
C VAL A 665 -3.97 23.12 9.79
N PHE A 666 -5.20 23.52 10.19
CA PHE A 666 -6.44 23.05 9.56
C PHE A 666 -6.78 23.81 8.27
N ASP A 667 -6.15 24.96 8.05
CA ASP A 667 -6.39 25.84 6.91
C ASP A 667 -5.30 25.69 5.83
N ASP A 668 -4.02 25.54 6.25
CA ASP A 668 -2.88 25.28 5.35
C ASP A 668 -1.79 24.49 6.10
N PRO A 669 -1.69 23.16 5.90
CA PRO A 669 -0.69 22.34 6.58
C PRO A 669 0.76 22.65 6.21
N GLU A 670 0.98 23.29 5.06
CA GLU A 670 2.32 23.53 4.50
C GLU A 670 2.85 24.93 4.86
N ASN A 671 1.98 25.94 4.96
CA ASN A 671 2.36 27.34 5.16
C ASN A 671 1.59 28.04 6.29
N PHE A 672 1.19 27.30 7.33
CA PHE A 672 0.53 27.89 8.48
C PHE A 672 1.43 28.91 9.19
N ASN A 673 0.82 30.00 9.65
CA ASN A 673 1.50 31.06 10.40
C ASN A 673 1.20 31.00 11.91
N VAL A 674 0.41 30.01 12.33
CA VAL A 674 0.00 29.82 13.73
C VAL A 674 0.84 28.79 14.44
N LYS A 675 1.71 29.23 15.35
CA LYS A 675 2.35 28.35 16.32
C LYS A 675 1.48 28.21 17.56
N HIS A 676 1.19 26.99 17.97
CA HIS A 676 0.52 26.73 19.25
C HIS A 676 1.54 26.83 20.38
N GLN A 677 1.59 28.00 21.00
CA GLN A 677 2.50 28.29 22.12
C GLN A 677 2.19 27.40 23.32
N LEU A 678 3.22 26.78 23.87
CA LEU A 678 3.17 26.03 25.11
C LEU A 678 3.11 27.00 26.29
N GLN A 679 2.49 26.56 27.38
CA GLN A 679 2.38 27.36 28.62
C GLN A 679 3.76 27.71 29.20
N ASN A 680 4.73 26.79 29.08
CA ASN A 680 6.13 26.98 29.46
C ASN A 680 7.04 26.64 28.30
N LYS A 681 8.22 27.28 28.24
CA LYS A 681 9.30 26.87 27.34
C LYS A 681 10.02 25.67 27.93
N TRP A 682 10.37 24.68 27.11
CA TRP A 682 11.00 23.44 27.55
C TRP A 682 12.34 23.23 26.88
N THR A 683 13.29 22.68 27.64
CA THR A 683 14.63 22.33 27.19
C THR A 683 14.82 20.83 27.27
N LEU A 684 15.17 20.20 26.15
CA LEU A 684 15.59 18.80 26.10
C LEU A 684 17.11 18.72 26.38
N TRP A 685 17.48 17.83 27.28
CA TRP A 685 18.86 17.52 27.64
C TRP A 685 19.17 16.05 27.40
N PHE A 686 20.43 15.77 27.11
CA PHE A 686 20.96 14.43 26.91
C PHE A 686 22.19 14.21 27.79
N THR A 687 22.19 13.12 28.55
CA THR A 687 23.37 12.66 29.29
C THR A 687 24.06 11.56 28.50
N LYS A 688 25.29 11.81 28.07
CA LYS A 688 26.10 10.86 27.31
C LYS A 688 26.56 9.67 28.17
N PRO A 689 26.72 8.46 27.60
CA PRO A 689 27.36 7.35 28.30
C PRO A 689 28.79 7.73 28.74
N PRO A 690 29.19 7.45 29.99
CA PRO A 690 30.53 7.78 30.47
C PRO A 690 31.60 6.95 29.72
N SER A 691 32.61 7.62 29.16
CA SER A 691 33.71 7.01 28.40
C SER A 691 35.05 6.97 29.17
N GLY A 692 35.01 6.95 30.50
CA GLY A 692 36.21 6.96 31.36
C GLY A 692 35.96 7.60 32.72
N LYS A 693 36.97 8.28 33.28
CA LYS A 693 36.85 9.10 34.50
C LYS A 693 36.42 10.53 34.16
N GLN A 694 35.23 10.69 33.58
CA GLN A 694 34.63 12.01 33.32
C GLN A 694 33.73 12.39 34.50
N ASP A 695 33.68 13.69 34.82
CA ASP A 695 32.74 14.19 35.81
C ASP A 695 31.31 14.18 35.21
N TRP A 696 30.30 13.89 36.03
CA TRP A 696 28.93 13.70 35.54
C TRP A 696 28.37 14.97 34.87
N ASN A 697 28.74 16.15 35.38
CA ASN A 697 28.35 17.44 34.83
C ASN A 697 28.86 17.68 33.40
N GLU A 698 29.96 17.02 33.00
CA GLU A 698 30.52 17.14 31.65
C GLU A 698 29.75 16.29 30.62
N LEU A 699 29.00 15.29 31.10
CA LEU A 699 28.22 14.36 30.28
C LEU A 699 26.83 14.90 29.91
N LEU A 700 26.30 15.83 30.70
CA LEU A 700 24.99 16.45 30.50
C LEU A 700 25.08 17.60 29.48
N LYS A 701 24.31 17.52 28.40
CA LYS A 701 24.28 18.53 27.33
C LYS A 701 22.86 18.98 27.04
N GLU A 702 22.69 20.29 26.87
CA GLU A 702 21.49 20.86 26.27
C GLU A 702 21.44 20.46 24.80
N VAL A 703 20.31 19.89 24.38
CA VAL A 703 20.07 19.50 22.98
C VAL A 703 19.39 20.67 22.27
N ILE A 704 18.24 21.13 22.80
CA ILE A 704 17.43 22.18 22.19
C ILE A 704 16.40 22.72 23.18
N THR A 705 16.02 23.99 23.02
CA THR A 705 14.91 24.65 23.73
C THR A 705 13.80 25.00 22.74
N PHE A 706 12.53 24.76 23.11
CA PHE A 706 11.35 25.00 22.30
C PHE A 706 10.19 25.60 23.09
N GLU A 707 9.28 26.26 22.39
CA GLU A 707 8.14 26.96 22.98
C GLU A 707 6.80 26.68 22.30
N SER A 708 6.75 25.90 21.21
CA SER A 708 5.50 25.53 20.55
C SER A 708 5.30 24.02 20.38
N VAL A 709 4.05 23.61 20.16
CA VAL A 709 3.68 22.20 19.86
C VAL A 709 4.37 21.72 18.59
N GLU A 710 4.47 22.56 17.57
CA GLU A 710 5.10 22.23 16.31
C GLU A 710 6.61 22.06 16.46
N GLU A 711 7.25 22.89 17.28
CA GLU A 711 8.66 22.72 17.62
C GLU A 711 8.90 21.45 18.43
N PHE A 712 8.01 21.11 19.37
CA PHE A 712 8.07 19.83 20.09
C PHE A 712 8.07 18.64 19.14
N TRP A 713 7.11 18.59 18.19
CA TRP A 713 7.05 17.50 17.21
C TRP A 713 8.25 17.56 16.26
N GLY A 714 8.66 18.76 15.86
CA GLY A 714 9.91 18.99 15.13
C GLY A 714 11.14 18.43 15.85
N ILE A 715 11.16 18.38 17.19
CA ILE A 715 12.28 17.83 17.95
C ILE A 715 12.11 16.34 18.16
N TYR A 716 10.97 15.91 18.69
CA TYR A 716 10.68 14.51 19.01
C TYR A 716 10.89 13.60 17.80
N ASN A 717 10.50 14.06 16.60
CA ASN A 717 10.64 13.31 15.36
C ASN A 717 12.08 13.23 14.83
N ASN A 718 13.04 13.95 15.41
CA ASN A 718 14.42 14.07 14.92
C ASN A 718 15.49 13.63 15.94
N ILE A 719 15.11 13.38 17.19
CA ILE A 719 16.01 12.84 18.24
C ILE A 719 15.97 11.32 18.28
N THR A 720 17.09 10.66 18.56
CA THR A 720 17.13 9.18 18.71
C THR A 720 16.08 8.73 19.73
N PRO A 721 15.24 7.70 19.44
CA PRO A 721 14.23 7.20 20.37
C PRO A 721 14.86 6.70 21.68
N ALA A 722 14.10 6.75 22.77
CA ALA A 722 14.59 6.31 24.08
C ALA A 722 14.96 4.80 24.07
N SER A 723 14.27 4.00 23.26
CA SER A 723 14.53 2.56 23.09
C SER A 723 15.83 2.24 22.34
N GLU A 724 16.38 3.20 21.59
CA GLU A 724 17.61 3.07 20.80
C GLU A 724 18.83 3.75 21.45
N LEU A 725 18.62 4.47 22.55
CA LEU A 725 19.71 5.09 23.27
C LEU A 725 20.73 4.07 23.77
N ALA A 726 22.02 4.43 23.66
CA ALA A 726 23.11 3.62 24.19
C ALA A 726 22.94 3.39 25.72
N GLN A 727 23.35 2.22 26.21
CA GLN A 727 23.27 1.92 27.64
C GLN A 727 23.99 2.99 28.48
N LYS A 728 23.38 3.36 29.62
CA LYS A 728 23.81 4.45 30.51
C LYS A 728 23.57 5.87 29.96
N SER A 729 22.82 6.01 28.86
CA SER A 729 22.31 7.31 28.42
C SER A 729 21.02 7.68 29.14
N ASP A 730 20.77 8.98 29.25
CA ASP A 730 19.54 9.54 29.83
C ASP A 730 19.03 10.70 28.97
N TYR A 731 17.71 10.79 28.75
CA TYR A 731 17.07 12.02 28.29
C TYR A 731 16.34 12.71 29.44
N HIS A 732 16.31 14.03 29.38
CA HIS A 732 15.64 14.89 30.35
C HIS A 732 14.91 16.02 29.63
N LEU A 733 13.62 16.21 29.89
CA LEU A 733 12.85 17.33 29.38
C LEU A 733 12.44 18.22 30.56
N PHE A 734 12.99 19.43 30.64
CA PHE A 734 12.84 20.31 31.81
C PHE A 734 12.37 21.70 31.38
N LYS A 735 11.67 22.41 32.27
CA LYS A 735 11.32 23.82 32.04
C LYS A 735 12.60 24.64 31.82
N THR A 736 12.57 25.59 30.89
CA THR A 736 13.75 26.37 30.49
C THR A 736 14.38 27.06 31.70
N GLY A 737 15.70 26.96 31.83
CA GLY A 737 16.45 27.50 32.98
C GLY A 737 16.43 26.61 34.23
N VAL A 738 15.89 25.38 34.16
CA VAL A 738 16.07 24.33 35.16
C VAL A 738 17.02 23.27 34.61
N ARG A 739 18.18 23.08 35.25
CA ARG A 739 19.09 21.98 34.90
C ARG A 739 18.62 20.67 35.54
N PRO A 740 18.71 19.51 34.86
CA PRO A 740 18.28 18.21 35.39
C PRO A 740 19.27 17.61 36.41
N GLU A 741 19.70 18.42 37.37
CA GLU A 741 20.61 18.10 38.46
C GLU A 741 19.96 18.52 39.79
N TRP A 742 20.32 17.86 40.89
CA TRP A 742 19.74 18.19 42.20
C TRP A 742 20.34 19.46 42.80
N GLU A 743 21.49 19.93 42.31
CA GLU A 743 22.14 21.17 42.73
C GLU A 743 21.43 22.42 42.20
N ASP A 744 20.63 22.28 41.14
CA ASP A 744 19.89 23.38 40.55
C ASP A 744 19.01 24.05 41.60
N VAL A 745 19.00 25.39 41.61
CA VAL A 745 18.29 26.17 42.62
C VAL A 745 16.79 25.88 42.66
N GLN A 746 16.21 25.39 41.56
CA GLN A 746 14.80 25.01 41.44
C GLN A 746 14.54 23.55 41.82
N ASN A 747 15.56 22.68 41.76
CA ASN A 747 15.44 21.25 42.11
C ASN A 747 15.97 20.91 43.51
N LYS A 748 16.87 21.70 44.11
CA LYS A 748 17.57 21.35 45.37
C LYS A 748 16.69 21.11 46.60
N HIS A 749 15.44 21.57 46.56
CA HIS A 749 14.44 21.36 47.61
C HIS A 749 13.34 20.37 47.20
N GLY A 750 13.47 19.81 45.99
CA GLY A 750 12.54 18.96 45.28
C GLY A 750 12.67 17.48 45.54
N GLY A 751 11.95 16.71 44.74
CA GLY A 751 12.10 15.27 44.65
C GLY A 751 11.68 14.73 43.29
N ARG A 752 11.65 13.41 43.17
CA ARG A 752 11.30 12.73 41.93
C ARG A 752 10.40 11.53 42.22
N TRP A 753 9.27 11.46 41.51
CA TRP A 753 8.52 10.23 41.31
C TRP A 753 9.23 9.37 40.26
N ALA A 754 9.35 8.07 40.48
CA ALA A 754 9.99 7.17 39.55
C ALA A 754 9.29 5.81 39.48
N TYR A 755 9.36 5.20 38.30
CA TYR A 755 8.97 3.82 38.07
C TYR A 755 10.05 3.11 37.26
N THR A 756 10.37 1.87 37.65
CA THR A 756 11.43 1.06 37.01
C THR A 756 10.83 -0.14 36.31
N PHE A 757 10.94 -0.16 34.98
CA PHE A 757 10.56 -1.29 34.14
C PHE A 757 11.71 -2.30 34.09
N LYS A 758 11.44 -3.58 34.40
CA LYS A 758 12.47 -4.63 34.55
C LYS A 758 12.97 -5.26 33.24
N ASN A 759 12.61 -4.69 32.08
CA ASN A 759 13.11 -5.10 30.78
C ASN A 759 14.22 -4.14 30.32
N SER A 760 15.06 -4.57 29.37
CA SER A 760 16.24 -3.80 28.95
C SER A 760 15.96 -2.77 27.85
N LYS A 761 14.85 -2.91 27.12
CA LYS A 761 14.46 -2.00 26.04
C LYS A 761 13.38 -1.04 26.55
N ALA A 762 13.60 0.26 26.39
CA ALA A 762 12.60 1.25 26.76
C ALA A 762 11.38 1.20 25.84
N ASN A 763 10.22 1.58 26.36
CA ASN A 763 9.00 1.78 25.58
C ASN A 763 8.89 3.27 25.22
N ASP A 764 8.99 3.58 23.93
CA ASP A 764 8.96 4.96 23.44
C ASP A 764 7.58 5.63 23.59
N GLU A 765 6.49 4.87 23.54
CA GLU A 765 5.14 5.42 23.79
C GLU A 765 4.98 5.91 25.22
N VAL A 766 5.49 5.15 26.19
CA VAL A 766 5.46 5.55 27.61
C VAL A 766 6.29 6.82 27.83
N TRP A 767 7.43 6.93 27.15
CA TRP A 767 8.24 8.15 27.21
C TRP A 767 7.55 9.34 26.55
N LEU A 768 6.95 9.14 25.38
CA LEU A 768 6.17 10.16 24.67
C LEU A 768 4.97 10.64 25.49
N HIS A 769 4.18 9.74 26.05
CA HIS A 769 3.04 10.09 26.91
C HIS A 769 3.49 10.95 28.10
N LEU A 770 4.63 10.61 28.71
CA LEU A 770 5.18 11.40 29.81
C LEU A 770 5.67 12.79 29.36
N MET A 771 6.30 12.90 28.19
CA MET A 771 6.68 14.20 27.61
C MET A 771 5.45 15.05 27.29
N LEU A 772 4.43 14.47 26.64
CA LEU A 772 3.18 15.15 26.29
C LEU A 772 2.41 15.62 27.53
N ALA A 773 2.35 14.79 28.58
CA ALA A 773 1.73 15.18 29.84
C ALA A 773 2.46 16.33 30.52
N ALA A 774 3.80 16.39 30.40
CA ALA A 774 4.59 17.49 30.91
C ALA A 774 4.37 18.78 30.10
N ILE A 775 4.54 18.76 28.78
CA ILE A 775 4.42 19.96 27.94
C ILE A 775 2.98 20.48 27.81
N GLY A 776 2.00 19.59 27.97
CA GLY A 776 0.58 19.92 28.02
C GLY A 776 0.09 20.37 29.40
N GLU A 777 0.99 20.41 30.40
CA GLU A 777 0.70 20.76 31.81
C GLU A 777 -0.48 19.97 32.41
N THR A 778 -0.63 18.69 32.04
CA THR A 778 -1.77 17.84 32.49
C THR A 778 -1.47 17.06 33.78
N LEU A 779 -0.25 17.19 34.31
CA LEU A 779 0.20 16.46 35.49
C LEU A 779 -0.19 17.15 36.80
N GLU A 780 -0.39 18.47 36.80
CA GLU A 780 -0.68 19.29 37.98
C GLU A 780 -1.89 20.22 37.76
N ASP A 781 -2.42 20.77 38.85
CA ASP A 781 -3.50 21.76 38.79
C ASP A 781 -2.94 23.15 38.40
N ASP A 782 -3.78 24.01 37.82
CA ASP A 782 -3.42 25.39 37.49
C ASP A 782 -2.82 26.11 38.71
N ASP A 783 -1.74 26.87 38.49
CA ASP A 783 -0.98 27.63 39.50
C ASP A 783 -0.13 26.81 40.50
N ASP A 784 -0.10 25.47 40.43
CA ASP A 784 0.71 24.65 41.34
C ASP A 784 2.23 24.80 41.08
N ASN A 785 2.66 24.92 39.81
CA ASN A 785 4.04 25.12 39.34
C ASN A 785 5.09 24.23 40.06
N GLU A 786 4.70 22.99 40.31
CA GLU A 786 5.44 21.99 41.04
C GLU A 786 6.23 21.08 40.07
N VAL A 787 5.73 20.80 38.87
CA VAL A 787 6.42 19.99 37.85
C VAL A 787 7.57 20.76 37.20
N MET A 788 8.80 20.29 37.40
CA MET A 788 10.02 20.89 36.85
C MET A 788 10.54 20.20 35.60
N GLY A 789 10.29 18.90 35.46
CA GLY A 789 10.76 18.13 34.32
C GLY A 789 10.47 16.64 34.41
N VAL A 790 10.69 15.95 33.31
CA VAL A 790 10.57 14.49 33.20
C VAL A 790 11.84 13.91 32.61
N ASN A 791 12.13 12.63 32.91
CA ASN A 791 13.35 12.01 32.42
C ASN A 791 13.18 10.50 32.17
N VAL A 792 13.99 9.96 31.26
CA VAL A 792 14.12 8.52 31.02
C VAL A 792 15.57 8.09 31.14
N ASN A 793 15.80 6.96 31.83
CA ASN A 793 17.12 6.41 32.14
C ASN A 793 17.27 5.02 31.55
N ILE A 794 18.27 4.79 30.69
CA ILE A 794 18.49 3.51 30.03
C ILE A 794 19.60 2.73 30.73
N ARG A 795 19.30 1.54 31.28
CA ARG A 795 20.27 0.67 31.94
C ARG A 795 20.20 -0.73 31.35
N LYS A 796 21.24 -1.53 31.59
CA LYS A 796 21.39 -2.87 30.97
C LYS A 796 20.24 -3.83 31.28
N ALA A 797 19.69 -3.77 32.50
CA ALA A 797 18.68 -4.71 33.00
C ALA A 797 17.31 -4.08 33.26
N PHE A 798 17.20 -2.76 33.13
CA PHE A 798 15.97 -2.03 33.38
C PHE A 798 16.04 -0.68 32.68
N TRP A 799 14.91 -0.04 32.46
CA TRP A 799 14.84 1.39 32.21
C TRP A 799 13.89 2.04 33.21
N ARG A 800 14.05 3.34 33.42
CA ARG A 800 13.35 4.06 34.47
C ARG A 800 12.90 5.41 33.96
N VAL A 801 11.63 5.73 34.20
CA VAL A 801 11.08 7.06 33.96
C VAL A 801 11.00 7.85 35.27
N GLY A 802 10.91 9.16 35.18
CA GLY A 802 10.73 9.99 36.36
C GLY A 802 10.08 11.34 36.09
N LEU A 803 9.37 11.83 37.10
CA LEU A 803 8.76 13.15 37.17
C LEU A 803 9.39 13.93 38.32
N TRP A 804 10.01 15.07 38.02
CA TRP A 804 10.73 15.92 38.96
C TRP A 804 9.86 17.05 39.46
N THR A 805 9.91 17.28 40.77
CA THR A 805 9.11 18.27 41.46
C THR A 805 9.98 19.36 42.11
N ARG A 806 9.49 20.59 42.17
CA ARG A 806 10.15 21.75 42.75
C ARG A 806 10.38 21.60 44.26
N THR A 807 9.47 20.92 44.95
CA THR A 807 9.51 20.68 46.40
C THR A 807 9.38 19.18 46.72
N ALA A 808 9.89 18.78 47.89
CA ALA A 808 9.70 17.44 48.46
C ALA A 808 8.49 17.37 49.41
N GLY A 809 7.47 18.20 49.16
CA GLY A 809 6.23 18.26 49.96
C GLY A 809 6.35 19.15 51.19
N GLN A 810 7.33 20.06 51.20
CA GLN A 810 7.51 21.08 52.23
C GLN A 810 7.55 22.45 51.54
N SER A 811 6.85 23.45 52.06
CA SER A 811 6.93 24.82 51.51
C SER A 811 8.38 25.34 51.52
N PRO A 812 8.80 26.14 50.52
CA PRO A 812 10.17 26.64 50.44
C PRO A 812 10.59 27.36 51.74
N LYS A 813 11.64 26.88 52.40
CA LYS A 813 12.20 27.54 53.60
C LYS A 813 12.76 28.90 53.19
N GLY A 814 11.99 29.97 53.42
CA GLY A 814 12.42 31.35 53.16
C GLY A 814 11.28 32.31 52.80
N LYS A 815 10.13 31.80 52.38
CA LYS A 815 8.88 32.58 52.29
C LYS A 815 7.74 31.70 52.80
N ALA A 816 7.43 31.81 54.09
CA ALA A 816 6.09 31.44 54.53
C ALA A 816 5.14 32.38 53.77
N ALA A 817 4.49 31.88 52.73
CA ALA A 817 3.18 32.41 52.41
C ALA A 817 2.35 32.17 53.68
N GLU A 818 1.94 33.25 54.35
CA GLU A 818 1.00 33.15 55.46
C GLU A 818 -0.20 32.30 54.99
N GLY A 819 -0.34 31.08 55.52
CA GLY A 819 -1.49 30.21 55.27
C GLY A 819 -1.27 28.89 54.52
N ALA A 820 -0.07 28.52 54.09
CA ALA A 820 0.14 27.20 53.43
C ALA A 820 0.06 26.03 54.46
N ASP A 821 -1.01 25.24 54.42
CA ASP A 821 -1.19 24.04 55.24
C ASP A 821 -0.21 22.93 54.79
N PRO A 822 0.67 22.41 55.67
CA PRO A 822 1.56 21.29 55.35
C PRO A 822 0.83 20.04 54.81
N LYS A 823 -0.45 19.85 55.15
CA LYS A 823 -1.28 18.78 54.57
C LYS A 823 -1.63 19.02 53.10
N GLU A 824 -1.73 20.28 52.68
CA GLU A 824 -2.02 20.67 51.29
C GLU A 824 -0.83 20.32 50.38
N SER A 825 0.40 20.63 50.82
CA SER A 825 1.63 20.33 50.08
C SER A 825 1.86 18.83 49.89
N GLN A 826 1.54 18.03 50.92
CA GLN A 826 1.59 16.57 50.80
C GLN A 826 0.53 16.03 49.84
N LYS A 827 -0.72 16.52 49.93
CA LYS A 827 -1.80 16.13 49.01
C LYS A 827 -1.45 16.48 47.56
N ARG A 828 -0.81 17.63 47.30
CA ARG A 828 -0.34 18.03 45.97
C ARG A 828 0.65 17.01 45.40
N LEU A 829 1.65 16.60 46.18
CA LEU A 829 2.58 15.54 45.77
C LEU A 829 1.89 14.19 45.53
N GLU A 830 0.90 13.83 46.34
CA GLU A 830 0.14 12.60 46.15
C GLU A 830 -0.74 12.64 44.89
N ARG A 831 -1.31 13.80 44.54
CA ARG A 831 -2.02 14.00 43.26
C ARG A 831 -1.08 13.83 42.08
N LEU A 832 0.10 14.46 42.13
CA LEU A 832 1.16 14.32 41.11
C LEU A 832 1.58 12.85 40.92
N GLY A 833 1.75 12.10 42.01
CA GLY A 833 2.10 10.69 41.94
C GLY A 833 1.01 9.83 41.29
N LYS A 834 -0.28 10.13 41.54
CA LYS A 834 -1.41 9.47 40.88
C LYS A 834 -1.48 9.81 39.38
N ALA A 835 -1.39 11.09 39.04
CA ALA A 835 -1.36 11.54 37.64
C ALA A 835 -0.19 10.91 36.87
N PHE A 836 1.00 10.86 37.48
CA PHE A 836 2.16 10.16 36.93
C PHE A 836 1.89 8.67 36.67
N LYS A 837 1.28 7.97 37.64
CA LYS A 837 0.91 6.54 37.49
C LYS A 837 -0.11 6.32 36.37
N GLU A 838 -1.09 7.21 36.23
CA GLU A 838 -2.11 7.16 35.18
C GLU A 838 -1.51 7.39 33.78
N VAL A 839 -0.64 8.39 33.62
CA VAL A 839 0.07 8.68 32.36
C VAL A 839 0.92 7.49 31.91
N LEU A 840 1.55 6.79 32.85
CA LEU A 840 2.34 5.58 32.58
C LEU A 840 1.47 4.34 32.29
N GLN A 841 0.15 4.42 32.44
CA GLN A 841 -0.80 3.31 32.25
C GLN A 841 -0.42 2.06 33.06
N LEU A 842 0.09 2.25 34.28
CA LEU A 842 0.55 1.14 35.10
C LEU A 842 -0.62 0.31 35.64
N PRO A 843 -0.50 -1.03 35.72
CA PRO A 843 -1.48 -1.86 36.39
C PRO A 843 -1.73 -1.41 37.83
N ALA A 844 -2.92 -1.69 38.37
CA ALA A 844 -3.31 -1.24 39.71
C ALA A 844 -2.35 -1.71 40.83
N GLN A 845 -1.74 -2.89 40.67
CA GLN A 845 -0.74 -3.43 41.60
C GLN A 845 0.65 -2.76 41.49
N ASP A 846 0.92 -2.10 40.37
CA ASP A 846 2.07 -1.25 40.11
C ASP A 846 2.18 -0.16 41.17
N MET A 847 3.36 0.13 41.76
CA MET A 847 3.53 1.32 42.60
C MET A 847 4.63 2.23 42.05
N VAL A 848 4.38 3.54 42.10
CA VAL A 848 5.38 4.58 41.83
C VAL A 848 6.01 5.03 43.15
N GLU A 849 7.29 5.36 43.14
CA GLU A 849 8.05 5.72 44.34
C GLU A 849 8.53 7.17 44.28
N PHE A 850 8.39 7.92 45.38
CA PHE A 850 8.92 9.28 45.50
C PHE A 850 10.18 9.31 46.36
N ALA A 851 11.23 9.97 45.87
CA ALA A 851 12.46 10.22 46.63
C ALA A 851 12.81 11.71 46.64
N GLY A 852 13.15 12.26 47.81
CA GLY A 852 13.64 13.63 47.94
C GLY A 852 15.08 13.76 47.44
N HIS A 853 15.41 14.88 46.78
CA HIS A 853 16.74 15.10 46.21
C HIS A 853 17.85 15.19 47.28
N ALA A 854 17.58 15.85 48.41
CA ALA A 854 18.53 15.95 49.53
C ALA A 854 18.92 14.59 50.14
N GLU A 855 17.97 13.64 50.22
CA GLU A 855 18.20 12.29 50.74
C GLU A 855 18.94 11.41 49.70
N SER A 856 18.68 11.66 48.42
CA SER A 856 19.31 10.97 47.29
C SER A 856 20.79 11.38 47.10
N ALA A 857 21.13 12.62 47.41
CA ALA A 857 22.50 13.14 47.33
C ALA A 857 23.46 12.49 48.36
N HIS A 858 22.96 12.00 49.50
CA HIS A 858 23.79 11.39 50.56
C HIS A 858 23.98 9.87 50.42
N THR A 859 23.14 9.20 49.62
CA THR A 859 23.13 7.72 49.49
C THR A 859 23.48 7.21 48.09
N GLY A 860 23.64 8.12 47.11
CA GLY A 860 23.74 7.80 45.69
C GLY A 860 22.34 7.49 45.12
N SER A 861 21.97 8.12 44.00
CA SER A 861 20.58 8.20 43.48
C SER A 861 19.85 6.86 43.23
N SER A 862 20.57 5.73 43.28
CA SER A 862 19.99 4.39 43.12
C SER A 862 19.61 3.69 44.43
N ARG A 863 19.88 4.28 45.61
CA ARG A 863 19.69 3.64 46.94
C ARG A 863 18.88 4.45 47.96
N ALA A 864 18.32 5.60 47.57
CA ALA A 864 17.46 6.39 48.47
C ALA A 864 16.18 5.61 48.82
N LYS A 865 15.75 5.63 50.10
CA LYS A 865 14.48 5.02 50.52
C LYS A 865 13.31 5.87 50.01
N ALA A 866 12.29 5.24 49.45
CA ALA A 866 11.07 5.92 49.04
C ALA A 866 10.38 6.58 50.24
N LYS A 867 10.04 7.85 50.11
CA LYS A 867 9.31 8.64 51.11
C LYS A 867 7.80 8.42 51.00
N TYR A 868 7.33 8.16 49.78
CA TYR A 868 5.94 7.83 49.45
C TYR A 868 5.91 6.72 48.38
N SER A 869 4.90 5.86 48.43
CA SER A 869 4.60 4.85 47.43
C SER A 869 3.10 4.85 47.15
N LEU A 870 2.71 4.90 45.87
CA LEU A 870 1.31 5.05 45.40
C LEU A 870 0.96 4.08 44.29
#